data_AF-A0A8T0G6B1-F1
#
_entry.id   AF-A0A8T0G6B1-F1
#
_cell.length_a   1.000
_cell.length_b   1.000
_cell.length_c   1.000
_cell.angle_alpha   90.00
_cell.angle_beta   90.00
_cell.angle_gamma   90.00
#
_symmetry.space_group_name_H-M   'P 1'
#
loop_
_entity.id
_entity.type
_entity.pdbx_description
1 polymer ?
#
loop_
_entity_poly.entity_id
_entity_poly.type
_entity_poly.pdbx_seq_one_letter_code
_entity_poly.pdbx_strand_id
1 'polypeptide(L)'
;MASTSSSGRARCEHVDDVSGQIFQVRDEEGNPTSNAVNCELSANMDNEVRANSEHILETKHKVFLSHCGAQKDFVEQLCVDLERCDRYPFFDKRRSSLPIGEKFPKFIFDAIEQCRVGVVVLSKEFFTKSKWPMLELNAMVKESKKLSSRIKIIPIFYLISVAEFKDIEIQKQWIIQWQKWSEKDNRIKVEEWKDALKVLATIHSLVIKKGCGDVQFREEIVMEVCGLVTPETRWDDSHVQGRSRSCEVIEDKMDQVLTKPRICIIGLYGMGGIGKTTISKALCNKLALKFCDNVCHIELGSGSELELLRKTLKKLSKIRHDILNELDDIELGYAYLKKQLCTQPMFVALDNVHDDFKALEVAQTYLKASYGSGSIVLVTARSLSVLKKLNLDEGNCLEMPELEENEAETLFLSYADLPSRHEVDEGLLKDCIERCHFLKGDGRSRHYHPLALKVLGQQLGCNTTKWAAQLRNIDTFNQLKDKRHPVFSILRNSYDSLDRKHQMVFMDLALVVTPGYDNPFLGWTRRDMLCVVHEASVEDVKDMLEVLKRKSLLEDLTDDFTEIGMHDLWIEFAVAETKVQDSKEQRWVYHVDGKKALGRSGRWRESVERMCFLEEGWRGLEGLSLTDFVNVEAFKLVVEILTPDCDLDLDLSGLKHLKSLQLDTRGLTVRAEGLSSLSSLVYLSWNTPRFAPCLDGIGRLTRLQTLELGECKATVVLDLTELRFLRNASVIRFPDLISLKGLSSRMADLRFLRLPDCKSLRECPGVGELYALEMLVFSGCGKLEKLPCLGRLTKLRELWISDCKSIREVPGLSDLVSLEEFLAEGCSKLVILPDLAKLTKLRYLDIEKCPVQKVPGLDGLLSVTTLNASFGKLSGEPPVLSKLSALKSVSIDGWNGPIWTGIRSLLMLEVLLLTSCKGDDATPDLQNVERLRDVSLRGCEYKDLSGLSNSTGLETFRLFGCDKLERLPEFGRLTKLTSLEILDCLNLRDWRSESISCSLEHLAVDGSSVTISVRDFESLTSLRQLYLFGNEHENVLSMASLCSQLESVKICGFSKMEALDLTNFSHLEELRLEGNSALKRVTCGTPLTDLIKLEVIDCESLVEIPDLSTFPQLEKLRLKECRALTKLICSERLTALWKIKLTGCDQKMEVPDLSRFPNLRDFSLRTLRPGMMMKVMEVVMTMRTFFRSKQ
;
A
#
# COMPACT_ATOMS: atom_id res chain seq x y z
N MET A 1 10.31 61.43 26.66
CA MET A 1 9.26 62.37 26.19
C MET A 1 8.03 61.53 25.93
N ALA A 2 7.16 61.44 26.94
CA ALA A 2 5.87 62.16 26.98
C ALA A 2 4.88 61.49 26.01
N SER A 3 3.99 60.64 26.53
CA SER A 3 2.63 61.01 27.00
C SER A 3 1.62 60.67 25.89
N THR A 4 0.46 60.06 26.09
CA THR A 4 -0.39 60.01 27.28
C THR A 4 -1.61 59.12 27.01
N SER A 5 -2.08 58.42 28.07
CA SER A 5 -3.48 58.33 28.56
C SER A 5 -4.58 57.83 27.60
N SER A 6 -5.64 57.12 28.00
CA SER A 6 -6.27 56.68 29.25
C SER A 6 -7.61 56.05 28.79
N SER A 7 -8.33 55.15 29.46
CA SER A 7 -8.75 55.03 30.86
C SER A 7 -9.50 53.68 30.96
N GLY A 8 -9.27 52.81 31.95
CA GLY A 8 -9.91 52.83 33.29
C GLY A 8 -11.24 52.05 33.25
N ARG A 9 -11.61 51.10 34.12
CA ARG A 9 -11.32 50.76 35.53
C ARG A 9 -11.64 49.24 35.71
N ALA A 10 -10.81 48.44 36.39
CA ALA A 10 -10.70 48.23 37.86
C ALA A 10 -11.99 47.63 38.47
N ARG A 11 -11.99 46.47 39.13
CA ARG A 11 -11.42 46.05 40.44
C ARG A 11 -11.90 44.60 40.69
N CYS A 12 -11.44 43.73 41.59
CA CYS A 12 -10.48 43.63 42.72
C CYS A 12 -10.60 42.13 43.13
N GLU A 13 -9.58 41.35 43.46
CA GLU A 13 -8.85 41.18 44.75
C GLU A 13 -8.39 39.69 44.72
N HIS A 14 -7.27 39.18 45.25
CA HIS A 14 -6.03 39.61 45.90
C HIS A 14 -5.10 38.34 45.90
N VAL A 15 -3.80 38.37 45.52
CA VAL A 15 -2.57 38.64 46.35
C VAL A 15 -2.25 37.46 47.28
N ASP A 16 -1.06 36.84 47.41
CA ASP A 16 0.38 37.17 47.15
C ASP A 16 1.22 35.85 47.23
N ASP A 17 2.28 35.62 46.41
CA ASP A 17 3.73 35.96 46.57
C ASP A 17 4.51 34.84 47.33
N VAL A 18 5.68 34.32 46.92
CA VAL A 18 7.03 34.91 47.02
C VAL A 18 8.11 34.08 46.26
N SER A 19 9.08 34.85 45.75
CA SER A 19 10.38 34.66 45.06
C SER A 19 11.38 33.51 45.38
N GLY A 20 12.29 33.26 44.42
CA GLY A 20 13.67 32.80 44.64
C GLY A 20 14.62 33.07 43.44
N GLN A 21 15.63 33.93 43.62
CA GLN A 21 16.67 34.32 42.65
C GLN A 21 17.79 33.26 42.49
N ILE A 22 18.50 33.23 41.35
CA ILE A 22 19.80 32.55 41.19
C ILE A 22 20.85 33.54 40.65
N PHE A 23 22.03 33.52 41.29
CA PHE A 23 23.23 34.33 41.04
C PHE A 23 23.98 33.93 39.76
N GLN A 24 24.57 34.92 39.06
CA GLN A 24 25.60 34.70 38.03
C GLN A 24 27.00 34.83 38.67
N VAL A 25 27.87 33.85 38.45
CA VAL A 25 29.31 33.93 38.78
C VAL A 25 30.07 34.38 37.54
N ARG A 26 31.00 35.33 37.70
CA ARG A 26 31.96 35.81 36.69
C ARG A 26 33.37 35.46 37.16
N ASP A 27 34.31 35.23 36.24
CA ASP A 27 35.72 35.00 36.57
C ASP A 27 36.53 36.31 36.65
N GLU A 28 37.78 36.21 37.13
CA GLU A 28 38.62 37.31 37.60
C GLU A 28 39.15 38.26 36.51
N GLU A 29 38.82 38.03 35.24
CA GLU A 29 39.15 38.96 34.14
C GLU A 29 37.91 39.54 33.44
N GLY A 30 36.71 39.30 33.99
CA GLY A 30 35.50 40.04 33.60
C GLY A 30 34.92 39.71 32.22
N ASN A 31 35.27 38.56 31.63
CA ASN A 31 34.70 38.11 30.36
C ASN A 31 33.64 37.00 30.58
N PRO A 32 32.52 37.00 29.83
CA PRO A 32 31.56 35.91 29.88
C PRO A 32 32.08 34.69 29.09
N THR A 33 32.31 33.56 29.76
CA THR A 33 32.76 32.31 29.12
C THR A 33 31.62 31.62 28.37
N SER A 34 31.81 31.44 27.06
CA SER A 34 30.97 30.65 26.16
C SER A 34 31.26 29.15 26.24
N ASN A 35 30.21 28.33 26.08
CA ASN A 35 30.16 26.87 25.85
C ASN A 35 29.69 26.00 27.04
N ALA A 36 28.38 25.81 27.14
CA ALA A 36 27.69 24.53 27.38
C ALA A 36 26.19 24.77 27.64
N VAL A 37 25.38 24.93 26.58
CA VAL A 37 23.90 24.77 26.69
C VAL A 37 23.42 24.06 25.44
N ASN A 38 23.41 22.73 25.49
CA ASN A 38 22.64 21.86 24.62
C ASN A 38 22.47 20.52 25.35
N CYS A 39 21.43 20.42 26.18
CA CYS A 39 20.68 19.20 26.53
C CYS A 39 19.74 19.47 27.73
N GLU A 40 18.84 20.44 27.61
CA GLU A 40 17.69 20.57 28.52
C GLU A 40 16.46 21.04 27.72
N LEU A 41 16.00 20.23 26.77
CA LEU A 41 14.66 20.39 26.16
C LEU A 41 14.04 19.01 25.80
N SER A 42 14.45 17.94 26.50
CA SER A 42 13.77 16.64 26.49
C SER A 42 13.21 16.23 27.85
N ALA A 43 13.19 17.13 28.84
CA ALA A 43 12.83 16.81 30.22
C ALA A 43 11.53 17.44 30.73
N ASN A 44 10.84 18.27 29.92
CA ASN A 44 9.63 18.99 30.36
C ASN A 44 8.32 18.56 29.65
N MET A 45 8.30 17.38 29.00
CA MET A 45 7.04 16.73 28.59
C MET A 45 6.69 15.48 29.42
N ASP A 46 7.52 15.10 30.40
CA ASP A 46 7.26 13.93 31.25
C ASP A 46 6.59 14.28 32.60
N ASN A 47 6.45 15.58 32.93
CA ASN A 47 5.95 16.00 34.25
C ASN A 47 4.50 16.51 34.28
N GLU A 48 3.84 16.77 33.13
CA GLU A 48 2.42 17.16 33.12
C GLU A 48 1.45 16.03 32.76
N VAL A 49 1.93 14.87 32.28
CA VAL A 49 1.10 13.65 32.11
C VAL A 49 0.99 12.85 33.43
N ARG A 50 1.84 13.12 34.43
CA ARG A 50 1.82 12.43 35.73
C ARG A 50 0.78 12.94 36.73
N ALA A 51 0.00 13.97 36.40
CA ALA A 51 -0.89 14.58 37.38
C ALA A 51 -2.36 14.11 37.31
N ASN A 52 -2.77 13.30 36.32
CA ASN A 52 -4.19 12.92 36.17
C ASN A 52 -4.44 11.49 35.65
N SER A 53 -3.62 10.52 36.08
CA SER A 53 -3.96 9.09 35.99
C SER A 53 -4.06 8.54 37.41
N GLU A 54 -5.25 8.13 37.85
CA GLU A 54 -5.40 7.33 39.05
C GLU A 54 -4.46 6.10 38.97
N HIS A 55 -3.55 6.00 39.93
CA HIS A 55 -2.44 5.05 39.97
C HIS A 55 -2.86 3.58 39.70
N ILE A 56 -2.56 3.07 38.50
CA ILE A 56 -2.22 1.66 38.31
C ILE A 56 -0.71 1.61 38.10
N LEU A 57 0.05 1.45 39.19
CA LEU A 57 1.47 1.11 39.11
C LEU A 57 1.57 -0.32 38.58
N GLU A 58 2.10 -0.52 37.37
CA GLU A 58 2.52 -1.85 36.92
C GLU A 58 3.61 -2.37 37.87
N THR A 59 3.50 -3.64 38.24
CA THR A 59 4.16 -4.20 39.41
C THR A 59 5.40 -4.97 38.99
N LYS A 60 6.54 -4.69 39.62
CA LYS A 60 7.88 -5.21 39.29
C LYS A 60 8.07 -6.73 39.50
N HIS A 61 7.13 -7.39 40.17
CA HIS A 61 7.26 -8.78 40.61
C HIS A 61 6.02 -9.58 40.23
N LYS A 62 6.15 -10.48 39.24
CA LYS A 62 5.06 -11.39 38.80
C LYS A 62 5.05 -12.75 39.50
N VAL A 63 6.11 -13.10 40.24
CA VAL A 63 6.25 -14.36 40.99
C VAL A 63 6.40 -14.05 42.47
N PHE A 64 5.63 -14.71 43.33
CA PHE A 64 5.77 -14.62 44.79
C PHE A 64 6.35 -15.93 45.34
N LEU A 65 7.43 -15.87 46.12
CA LEU A 65 8.01 -17.06 46.77
C LEU A 65 7.64 -17.08 48.26
N SER A 66 6.78 -18.01 48.66
CA SER A 66 6.43 -18.22 50.08
C SER A 66 7.18 -19.42 50.64
N HIS A 67 7.87 -19.22 51.77
CA HIS A 67 8.70 -20.25 52.39
C HIS A 67 8.88 -20.02 53.89
N CYS A 68 9.35 -21.04 54.62
CA CYS A 68 9.83 -20.86 55.99
C CYS A 68 11.33 -20.58 55.99
N GLY A 69 11.80 -19.87 57.03
CA GLY A 69 13.20 -19.44 57.16
C GLY A 69 14.24 -20.57 57.19
N ALA A 70 13.84 -21.83 57.34
CA ALA A 70 14.75 -22.97 57.29
C ALA A 70 15.01 -23.51 55.87
N GLN A 71 14.19 -23.15 54.88
CA GLN A 71 14.40 -23.49 53.46
C GLN A 71 15.15 -22.37 52.72
N LYS A 72 15.78 -21.46 53.46
CA LYS A 72 16.26 -20.19 52.94
C LYS A 72 17.30 -20.34 51.85
N ASP A 73 18.29 -21.21 52.05
CA ASP A 73 19.38 -21.41 51.08
C ASP A 73 18.87 -21.97 49.75
N PHE A 74 17.89 -22.88 49.80
CA PHE A 74 17.23 -23.42 48.62
C PHE A 74 16.45 -22.34 47.86
N VAL A 75 15.66 -21.53 48.56
CA VAL A 75 14.81 -20.49 47.96
C VAL A 75 15.64 -19.32 47.42
N GLU A 76 16.75 -18.97 48.08
CA GLU A 76 17.68 -17.96 47.58
C GLU A 76 18.31 -18.40 46.25
N GLN A 77 18.70 -19.68 46.14
CA GLN A 77 19.23 -20.20 44.89
C GLN A 77 18.16 -20.33 43.80
N LEU A 78 16.92 -20.70 44.15
CA LEU A 78 15.78 -20.72 43.23
C LEU A 78 15.45 -19.31 42.72
N CYS A 79 15.52 -18.31 43.59
CA CYS A 79 15.35 -16.90 43.23
C CYS A 79 16.40 -16.46 42.19
N VAL A 80 17.68 -16.80 42.41
CA VAL A 80 18.75 -16.55 41.43
C VAL A 80 18.49 -17.27 40.10
N ASP A 81 18.03 -18.53 40.14
CA ASP A 81 17.77 -19.30 38.93
C ASP A 81 16.56 -18.76 38.14
N LEU A 82 15.53 -18.23 38.82
CA LEU A 82 14.40 -17.52 38.19
C LEU A 82 14.83 -16.17 37.60
N GLU A 83 15.66 -15.39 38.30
CA GLU A 83 16.19 -14.11 37.81
C GLU A 83 17.04 -14.29 36.55
N ARG A 84 17.79 -15.39 36.45
CA ARG A 84 18.54 -15.76 35.23
C ARG A 84 17.66 -16.01 34.01
N CYS A 85 16.38 -16.32 34.22
CA CYS A 85 15.37 -16.51 33.18
C CYS A 85 14.46 -15.28 33.01
N ASP A 86 14.91 -14.09 33.45
CA ASP A 86 14.14 -12.85 33.42
C ASP A 86 12.78 -12.98 34.16
N ARG A 87 12.76 -13.69 35.28
CA ARG A 87 11.65 -13.67 36.26
C ARG A 87 12.17 -13.07 37.53
N TYR A 88 11.59 -11.96 37.95
CA TYR A 88 12.00 -11.25 39.17
C TYR A 88 11.02 -11.60 40.29
N PRO A 89 11.23 -12.70 41.04
CA PRO A 89 10.36 -13.05 42.14
C PRO A 89 10.45 -12.02 43.27
N PHE A 90 9.34 -11.83 43.97
CA PHE A 90 9.34 -11.16 45.26
C PHE A 90 10.01 -12.07 46.29
N PHE A 91 11.11 -11.60 46.89
CA PHE A 91 11.87 -12.31 47.92
C PHE A 91 12.30 -11.32 49.02
N ASP A 92 11.86 -11.56 50.25
CA ASP A 92 11.90 -10.62 51.40
C ASP A 92 13.29 -10.08 51.77
N LYS A 93 14.38 -10.77 51.39
CA LYS A 93 15.76 -10.35 51.66
C LYS A 93 16.39 -9.47 50.59
N ARG A 94 15.79 -9.33 49.41
CA ARG A 94 16.30 -8.46 48.34
C ARG A 94 15.92 -7.01 48.64
N ARG A 95 16.92 -6.11 48.69
CA ARG A 95 16.70 -4.65 48.81
C ARG A 95 15.74 -4.11 47.74
N SER A 96 15.63 -4.78 46.60
CA SER A 96 14.73 -4.41 45.50
C SER A 96 13.26 -4.77 45.75
N SER A 97 12.96 -5.67 46.69
CA SER A 97 11.61 -6.13 47.01
C SER A 97 11.02 -5.43 48.25
N LEU A 98 11.86 -4.97 49.18
CA LEU A 98 11.42 -4.23 50.36
C LEU A 98 12.30 -2.98 50.60
N PRO A 99 11.76 -1.76 50.40
CA PRO A 99 12.44 -0.51 50.73
C PRO A 99 12.74 -0.37 52.23
N ILE A 100 13.87 0.26 52.57
CA ILE A 100 14.27 0.50 53.97
C ILE A 100 13.36 1.57 54.59
N GLY A 101 12.69 1.26 55.70
CA GLY A 101 11.94 2.22 56.52
C GLY A 101 10.41 2.08 56.53
N GLU A 102 9.84 1.16 55.73
CA GLU A 102 8.39 1.01 55.58
C GLU A 102 7.76 -0.15 56.39
N LYS A 103 6.41 -0.13 56.53
CA LYS A 103 5.66 -1.11 57.34
C LYS A 103 5.61 -2.50 56.66
N PHE A 104 6.49 -3.39 57.12
CA PHE A 104 6.70 -4.78 56.70
C PHE A 104 5.45 -5.60 56.27
N PRO A 105 4.29 -5.57 56.96
CA PRO A 105 3.16 -6.45 56.62
C PRO A 105 2.36 -6.05 55.38
N LYS A 106 2.23 -4.75 55.08
CA LYS A 106 1.31 -4.26 54.05
C LYS A 106 1.82 -4.60 52.65
N PHE A 107 3.11 -4.37 52.42
CA PHE A 107 3.78 -4.66 51.14
C PHE A 107 3.73 -6.12 50.73
N ILE A 108 3.81 -7.04 51.68
CA ILE A 108 3.76 -8.48 51.38
C ILE A 108 2.39 -8.86 50.81
N PHE A 109 1.31 -8.37 51.42
CA PHE A 109 -0.04 -8.65 50.92
C PHE A 109 -0.34 -7.91 49.61
N ASP A 110 0.08 -6.65 49.49
CA ASP A 110 -0.03 -5.89 48.23
C ASP A 110 0.75 -6.61 47.10
N ALA A 111 1.94 -7.14 47.37
CA ALA A 111 2.72 -7.92 46.40
C ALA A 111 2.02 -9.22 46.00
N ILE A 112 1.34 -9.91 46.93
CA ILE A 112 0.57 -11.12 46.63
C ILE A 112 -0.61 -10.81 45.70
N GLU A 113 -1.35 -9.72 45.95
CA GLU A 113 -2.48 -9.30 45.10
C GLU A 113 -2.03 -8.98 43.66
N GLN A 114 -0.77 -8.60 43.50
CA GLN A 114 -0.19 -8.16 42.23
C GLN A 114 0.54 -9.27 41.45
N CYS A 115 0.88 -10.39 42.09
CA CYS A 115 1.61 -11.49 41.47
C CYS A 115 0.70 -12.39 40.60
N ARG A 116 1.28 -12.97 39.54
CA ARG A 116 0.61 -13.95 38.66
C ARG A 116 0.83 -15.40 39.11
N VAL A 117 1.94 -15.68 39.77
CA VAL A 117 2.26 -17.04 40.26
C VAL A 117 2.75 -16.97 41.69
N GLY A 118 2.15 -17.77 42.57
CA GLY A 118 2.59 -17.97 43.95
C GLY A 118 3.24 -19.34 44.12
N VAL A 119 4.55 -19.38 44.34
CA VAL A 119 5.30 -20.61 44.57
C VAL A 119 5.40 -20.85 46.07
N VAL A 120 4.87 -21.97 46.55
CA VAL A 120 4.78 -22.28 47.99
C VAL A 120 5.70 -23.45 48.31
N VAL A 121 6.82 -23.18 48.98
CA VAL A 121 7.80 -24.20 49.37
C VAL A 121 7.42 -24.78 50.73
N LEU A 122 6.72 -25.92 50.70
CA LEU A 122 6.20 -26.62 51.87
C LEU A 122 7.28 -27.47 52.53
N SER A 123 7.33 -27.43 53.85
CA SER A 123 8.18 -28.26 54.71
C SER A 123 7.49 -28.52 56.05
N LYS A 124 8.02 -29.46 56.86
CA LYS A 124 7.48 -29.69 58.23
C LYS A 124 7.50 -28.45 59.11
N GLU A 125 8.45 -27.56 58.86
CA GLU A 125 8.66 -26.35 59.65
C GLU A 125 7.83 -25.16 59.16
N PHE A 126 7.33 -25.22 57.92
CA PHE A 126 6.43 -24.23 57.33
C PHE A 126 5.22 -23.94 58.22
N PHE A 127 4.67 -25.00 58.82
CA PHE A 127 3.44 -24.93 59.62
C PHE A 127 3.66 -24.63 61.10
N THR A 128 4.89 -24.75 61.62
CA THR A 128 5.15 -24.81 63.06
C THR A 128 6.12 -23.75 63.59
N LYS A 129 7.09 -23.28 62.78
CA LYS A 129 8.11 -22.33 63.25
C LYS A 129 7.69 -20.86 63.20
N SER A 130 6.87 -20.47 62.23
CA SER A 130 6.45 -19.06 62.05
C SER A 130 5.03 -18.99 61.53
N LYS A 131 4.29 -17.95 61.95
CA LYS A 131 2.94 -17.66 61.43
C LYS A 131 2.93 -17.02 60.04
N TRP A 132 4.04 -16.42 59.61
CA TRP A 132 4.11 -15.62 58.38
C TRP A 132 3.85 -16.39 57.09
N PRO A 133 4.47 -17.56 56.85
CA PRO A 133 4.23 -18.31 55.60
C PRO A 133 2.77 -18.77 55.46
N MET A 134 2.11 -19.05 56.59
CA MET A 134 0.67 -19.37 56.60
C MET A 134 -0.22 -18.15 56.37
N LEU A 135 0.19 -16.95 56.82
CA LEU A 135 -0.51 -15.71 56.48
C LEU A 135 -0.41 -15.41 54.98
N GLU A 136 0.77 -15.58 54.39
CA GLU A 136 1.01 -15.43 52.94
C GLU A 136 0.20 -16.46 52.14
N LEU A 137 0.24 -17.74 52.54
CA LEU A 137 -0.53 -18.81 51.90
C LEU A 137 -2.04 -18.53 51.91
N ASN A 138 -2.57 -18.12 53.06
CA ASN A 138 -3.99 -17.80 53.18
C ASN A 138 -4.36 -16.58 52.32
N ALA A 139 -3.48 -15.59 52.21
CA ALA A 139 -3.69 -14.44 51.32
C ALA A 139 -3.69 -14.87 49.85
N MET A 140 -2.73 -15.69 49.40
CA MET A 140 -2.70 -16.23 48.04
C MET A 140 -3.96 -17.04 47.70
N VAL A 141 -4.45 -17.89 48.62
CA VAL A 141 -5.67 -18.69 48.40
C VAL A 141 -6.94 -17.82 48.40
N LYS A 142 -6.99 -16.77 49.21
CA LYS A 142 -8.11 -15.80 49.14
C LYS A 142 -8.10 -15.05 47.82
N GLU A 143 -6.92 -14.63 47.38
CA GLU A 143 -6.76 -13.94 46.11
C GLU A 143 -7.15 -14.85 44.95
N SER A 144 -6.69 -16.10 44.92
CA SER A 144 -7.02 -17.05 43.85
C SER A 144 -8.52 -17.38 43.71
N LYS A 145 -9.35 -17.01 44.71
CA LYS A 145 -10.81 -17.20 44.68
C LYS A 145 -11.58 -15.99 44.14
N LYS A 146 -10.95 -14.83 43.96
CA LYS A 146 -11.62 -13.64 43.41
C LYS A 146 -11.81 -13.79 41.89
N LEU A 147 -12.95 -13.32 41.35
CA LEU A 147 -13.27 -13.38 39.92
C LEU A 147 -12.28 -12.57 39.05
N SER A 148 -11.68 -11.52 39.63
CA SER A 148 -10.70 -10.63 39.00
C SER A 148 -9.25 -11.10 39.11
N SER A 149 -9.00 -12.20 39.83
CA SER A 149 -7.65 -12.64 40.18
C SER A 149 -6.97 -13.43 39.07
N ARG A 150 -5.64 -13.28 39.01
CA ARG A 150 -4.76 -13.97 38.05
C ARG A 150 -3.71 -14.86 38.72
N ILE A 151 -3.70 -14.99 40.06
CA ILE A 151 -2.65 -15.74 40.76
C ILE A 151 -2.86 -17.26 40.69
N LYS A 152 -1.91 -17.98 40.10
CA LYS A 152 -1.83 -19.45 40.14
C LYS A 152 -0.88 -19.90 41.25
N ILE A 153 -1.32 -20.83 42.09
CA ILE A 153 -0.53 -21.33 43.21
C ILE A 153 0.16 -22.64 42.81
N ILE A 154 1.48 -22.73 43.01
CA ILE A 154 2.30 -23.92 42.76
C ILE A 154 2.85 -24.44 44.09
N PRO A 155 2.28 -25.52 44.65
CA PRO A 155 2.81 -26.14 45.86
C PRO A 155 4.01 -27.03 45.54
N ILE A 156 5.14 -26.76 46.21
CA ILE A 156 6.38 -27.52 46.13
C ILE A 156 6.59 -28.25 47.45
N PHE A 157 6.62 -29.57 47.41
CA PHE A 157 6.83 -30.42 48.58
C PHE A 157 8.33 -30.68 48.78
N TYR A 158 8.96 -29.88 49.65
CA TYR A 158 10.38 -29.92 49.95
C TYR A 158 10.63 -30.51 51.35
N LEU A 159 11.21 -31.71 51.40
CA LEU A 159 11.49 -32.45 52.65
C LEU A 159 10.22 -32.75 53.50
N ILE A 160 9.05 -32.78 52.87
CA ILE A 160 7.79 -33.27 53.43
C ILE A 160 7.06 -34.06 52.35
N SER A 161 6.49 -35.22 52.69
CA SER A 161 5.71 -36.00 51.72
C SER A 161 4.26 -35.52 51.61
N VAL A 162 3.62 -35.77 50.46
CA VAL A 162 2.18 -35.47 50.27
C VAL A 162 1.31 -36.27 51.25
N ALA A 163 1.74 -37.48 51.64
CA ALA A 163 1.06 -38.30 52.64
C ALA A 163 1.09 -37.66 54.03
N GLU A 164 2.27 -37.21 54.49
CA GLU A 164 2.40 -36.50 55.77
C GLU A 164 1.62 -35.18 55.79
N PHE A 165 1.57 -34.47 54.65
CA PHE A 165 0.77 -33.24 54.55
C PHE A 165 -0.74 -33.48 54.66
N LYS A 166 -1.24 -34.62 54.17
CA LYS A 166 -2.66 -35.00 54.22
C LYS A 166 -3.03 -35.73 55.53
N ASP A 167 -2.06 -36.07 56.37
CA ASP A 167 -2.30 -36.80 57.61
C ASP A 167 -3.03 -35.93 58.64
N ILE A 168 -4.20 -36.41 59.09
CA ILE A 168 -5.09 -35.69 60.01
C ILE A 168 -4.43 -35.51 61.39
N GLU A 169 -3.68 -36.50 61.87
CA GLU A 169 -3.08 -36.45 63.19
C GLU A 169 -1.90 -35.48 63.23
N ILE A 170 -1.11 -35.43 62.14
CA ILE A 170 -0.06 -34.41 61.97
C ILE A 170 -0.68 -33.01 61.87
N GLN A 171 -1.75 -32.83 61.09
CA GLN A 171 -2.43 -31.54 60.98
C GLN A 171 -3.00 -31.05 62.32
N LYS A 172 -3.52 -31.95 63.18
CA LYS A 172 -3.96 -31.58 64.54
C LYS A 172 -2.83 -30.94 65.35
N GLN A 173 -1.60 -31.44 65.22
CA GLN A 173 -0.44 -30.85 65.91
C GLN A 173 -0.16 -29.42 65.42
N TRP A 174 -0.32 -29.15 64.13
CA TRP A 174 -0.18 -27.79 63.59
C TRP A 174 -1.30 -26.87 64.09
N ILE A 175 -2.54 -27.36 64.12
CA ILE A 175 -3.71 -26.59 64.58
C ILE A 175 -3.54 -26.13 66.03
N ILE A 176 -2.98 -26.97 66.93
CA ILE A 176 -2.69 -26.59 68.31
C ILE A 176 -1.75 -25.38 68.35
N GLN A 177 -0.73 -25.36 67.51
CA GLN A 177 0.21 -24.24 67.42
C GLN A 177 -0.46 -22.98 66.84
N TRP A 178 -1.32 -23.13 65.84
CA TRP A 178 -2.04 -22.01 65.22
C TRP A 178 -3.04 -21.36 66.16
N GLN A 179 -3.71 -22.14 67.01
CA GLN A 179 -4.59 -21.63 68.08
C GLN A 179 -3.82 -20.72 69.03
N LYS A 180 -2.62 -21.15 69.49
CA LYS A 180 -1.74 -20.32 70.32
C LYS A 180 -1.31 -19.02 69.64
N TRP A 181 -1.14 -19.03 68.31
CA TRP A 181 -0.83 -17.81 67.56
C TRP A 181 -2.06 -16.91 67.38
N SER A 182 -3.24 -17.48 67.17
CA SER A 182 -4.51 -16.76 67.00
C SER A 182 -4.90 -15.99 68.26
N GLU A 183 -4.62 -16.53 69.45
CA GLU A 183 -4.80 -15.83 70.73
C GLU A 183 -3.97 -14.52 70.83
N LYS A 184 -2.87 -14.41 70.08
CA LYS A 184 -1.94 -13.28 70.11
C LYS A 184 -1.98 -12.40 68.86
N ASP A 185 -2.66 -12.83 67.81
CA ASP A 185 -2.70 -12.14 66.52
C ASP A 185 -4.06 -12.34 65.83
N ASN A 186 -4.87 -11.29 65.92
CA ASN A 186 -6.26 -11.27 65.47
C ASN A 186 -6.40 -11.46 63.94
N ARG A 187 -5.30 -11.38 63.18
CA ARG A 187 -5.28 -11.65 61.73
C ARG A 187 -5.37 -13.15 61.43
N ILE A 188 -5.06 -14.01 62.40
CA ILE A 188 -5.05 -15.46 62.24
C ILE A 188 -6.44 -16.00 62.55
N LYS A 189 -7.10 -16.52 61.51
CA LYS A 189 -8.32 -17.32 61.66
C LYS A 189 -7.99 -18.77 61.30
N VAL A 190 -7.94 -19.62 62.32
CA VAL A 190 -7.50 -21.03 62.18
C VAL A 190 -8.37 -21.78 61.17
N GLU A 191 -9.65 -21.46 61.10
CA GLU A 191 -10.63 -22.06 60.18
C GLU A 191 -10.31 -21.71 58.72
N GLU A 192 -9.89 -20.48 58.43
CA GLU A 192 -9.48 -20.08 57.07
C GLU A 192 -8.19 -20.82 56.66
N TRP A 193 -7.25 -21.04 57.59
CA TRP A 193 -6.03 -21.79 57.32
C TRP A 193 -6.29 -23.28 57.04
N LYS A 194 -7.26 -23.90 57.76
CA LYS A 194 -7.73 -25.26 57.44
C LYS A 194 -8.29 -25.34 56.03
N ASP A 195 -9.05 -24.33 55.60
CA ASP A 195 -9.60 -24.30 54.26
C ASP A 195 -8.53 -24.06 53.19
N ALA A 196 -7.51 -23.24 53.48
CA ALA A 196 -6.35 -23.06 52.60
C ALA A 196 -5.58 -24.38 52.37
N LEU A 197 -5.42 -25.21 53.42
CA LEU A 197 -4.83 -26.54 53.28
C LEU A 197 -5.65 -27.46 52.36
N LYS A 198 -6.98 -27.43 52.48
CA LYS A 198 -7.85 -28.23 51.60
C LYS A 198 -7.69 -27.81 50.14
N VAL A 199 -7.61 -26.51 49.87
CA VAL A 199 -7.34 -25.99 48.52
C VAL A 199 -5.98 -26.50 48.02
N LEU A 200 -4.90 -26.35 48.80
CA LEU A 200 -3.59 -26.84 48.40
C LEU A 200 -3.55 -28.35 48.14
N ALA A 201 -4.29 -29.14 48.91
CA ALA A 201 -4.36 -30.60 48.75
C ALA A 201 -4.97 -31.06 47.41
N THR A 202 -5.68 -30.16 46.71
CA THR A 202 -6.32 -30.41 45.40
C THR A 202 -5.50 -29.95 44.20
N ILE A 203 -4.45 -29.15 44.41
CA ILE A 203 -3.61 -28.59 43.33
C ILE A 203 -2.52 -29.61 42.94
N HIS A 204 -2.24 -29.70 41.64
CA HIS A 204 -1.11 -30.51 41.14
C HIS A 204 0.22 -29.96 41.68
N SER A 205 1.00 -30.82 42.34
CA SER A 205 2.15 -30.41 43.14
C SER A 205 3.47 -30.99 42.63
N LEU A 206 4.55 -30.22 42.72
CA LEU A 206 5.91 -30.71 42.46
C LEU A 206 6.49 -31.34 43.74
N VAL A 207 6.98 -32.57 43.65
CA VAL A 207 7.54 -33.33 44.78
C VAL A 207 9.01 -33.62 44.51
N ILE A 208 9.88 -33.34 45.49
CA ILE A 208 11.29 -33.71 45.37
C ILE A 208 11.41 -35.24 45.32
N LYS A 209 11.83 -35.78 44.17
CA LYS A 209 11.94 -37.22 43.93
C LYS A 209 13.16 -37.78 44.68
N LYS A 210 13.03 -39.00 45.22
CA LYS A 210 14.11 -39.68 45.97
C LYS A 210 15.32 -39.89 45.05
N GLY A 211 16.45 -39.23 45.34
CA GLY A 211 17.66 -39.26 44.51
C GLY A 211 17.84 -38.07 43.55
N CYS A 212 16.84 -37.19 43.42
CA CYS A 212 16.96 -35.92 42.70
C CYS A 212 17.71 -34.91 43.59
N GLY A 213 18.83 -34.36 43.13
CA GLY A 213 19.54 -33.31 43.86
C GLY A 213 18.84 -31.95 43.75
N ASP A 214 19.13 -31.04 44.68
CA ASP A 214 18.48 -29.71 44.74
C ASP A 214 18.59 -28.91 43.42
N VAL A 215 19.66 -29.10 42.64
CA VAL A 215 19.85 -28.40 41.35
C VAL A 215 18.80 -28.83 40.32
N GLN A 216 18.64 -30.14 40.10
CA GLN A 216 17.73 -30.68 39.10
C GLN A 216 16.26 -30.40 39.48
N PHE A 217 15.95 -30.40 40.78
CA PHE A 217 14.62 -30.04 41.25
C PHE A 217 14.31 -28.55 41.03
N ARG A 218 15.28 -27.65 41.22
CA ARG A 218 15.11 -26.21 40.89
C ARG A 218 14.92 -25.98 39.40
N GLU A 219 15.60 -26.72 38.53
CA GLU A 219 15.37 -26.63 37.08
C GLU A 219 13.93 -27.00 36.69
N GLU A 220 13.37 -28.06 37.30
CA GLU A 220 11.96 -28.48 37.09
C GLU A 220 10.99 -27.37 37.54
N ILE A 221 11.28 -26.70 38.67
CA ILE A 221 10.47 -25.57 39.17
C ILE A 221 10.58 -24.36 38.26
N VAL A 222 11.78 -24.00 37.81
CA VAL A 222 12.01 -22.84 36.93
C VAL A 222 11.28 -23.04 35.60
N MET A 223 11.32 -24.23 35.01
CA MET A 223 10.58 -24.53 33.78
C MET A 223 9.06 -24.34 33.95
N GLU A 224 8.49 -24.85 35.04
CA GLU A 224 7.05 -24.70 35.33
C GLU A 224 6.65 -23.23 35.50
N VAL A 225 7.46 -22.45 36.24
CA VAL A 225 7.22 -21.02 36.45
C VAL A 225 7.38 -20.23 35.14
N CYS A 226 8.39 -20.54 34.32
CA CYS A 226 8.60 -19.91 33.02
C CYS A 226 7.47 -20.19 32.02
N GLY A 227 6.80 -21.35 32.12
CA GLY A 227 5.60 -21.66 31.32
C GLY A 227 4.37 -20.84 31.73
N LEU A 228 4.30 -20.36 32.97
CA LEU A 228 3.14 -19.65 33.53
C LEU A 228 3.30 -18.13 33.59
N VAL A 229 4.54 -17.65 33.63
CA VAL A 229 4.87 -16.23 33.60
C VAL A 229 5.72 -15.98 32.36
N THR A 230 5.29 -15.07 31.49
CA THR A 230 6.09 -14.60 30.35
C THR A 230 7.16 -13.60 30.84
N PRO A 231 8.32 -13.48 30.17
CA PRO A 231 9.32 -12.48 30.53
C PRO A 231 8.72 -11.08 30.47
N GLU A 232 9.08 -10.25 31.44
CA GLU A 232 8.56 -8.87 31.50
C GLU A 232 9.12 -7.99 30.39
N THR A 233 10.35 -8.24 29.97
CA THR A 233 11.03 -7.37 29.03
C THR A 233 12.07 -8.19 28.28
N ARG A 234 11.92 -8.35 26.96
CA ARG A 234 13.13 -8.45 26.12
C ARG A 234 13.26 -7.26 25.19
N TRP A 235 12.15 -6.79 24.61
CA TRP A 235 12.09 -5.58 23.79
C TRP A 235 10.70 -4.93 23.93
N ASP A 236 10.58 -3.81 24.64
CA ASP A 236 9.29 -3.11 24.94
C ASP A 236 8.45 -2.76 23.69
N ASP A 237 9.07 -2.62 22.52
CA ASP A 237 8.38 -2.32 21.24
C ASP A 237 7.68 -3.56 20.61
N SER A 238 7.39 -4.61 21.38
CA SER A 238 7.00 -5.95 20.89
C SER A 238 5.58 -6.11 20.38
N HIS A 239 4.75 -5.05 20.37
CA HIS A 239 3.41 -5.15 19.83
C HIS A 239 3.46 -5.29 18.30
N VAL A 240 3.28 -6.53 17.82
CA VAL A 240 3.00 -6.89 16.40
C VAL A 240 1.57 -6.46 16.05
N GLN A 241 1.19 -5.24 16.45
CA GLN A 241 -0.14 -4.74 16.18
C GLN A 241 -0.18 -4.31 14.72
N GLY A 242 -1.01 -5.00 13.93
CA GLY A 242 -1.10 -4.80 12.49
C GLY A 242 0.14 -5.28 11.72
N ARG A 243 0.79 -6.39 12.10
CA ARG A 243 1.94 -6.95 11.34
C ARG A 243 2.02 -8.47 11.30
N SER A 244 0.92 -9.15 11.61
CA SER A 244 0.89 -10.60 11.73
C SER A 244 1.27 -11.28 10.42
N ARG A 245 0.74 -10.78 9.30
CA ARG A 245 1.03 -11.31 7.96
C ARG A 245 2.49 -11.13 7.58
N SER A 246 3.05 -9.95 7.83
CA SER A 246 4.46 -9.68 7.55
C SER A 246 5.40 -10.67 8.26
N CYS A 247 5.06 -11.05 9.50
CA CYS A 247 5.80 -12.08 10.24
C CYS A 247 5.61 -13.47 9.62
N GLU A 248 4.39 -13.85 9.22
CA GLU A 248 4.09 -15.13 8.57
C GLU A 248 4.87 -15.30 7.25
N VAL A 249 4.92 -14.27 6.40
CA VAL A 249 5.68 -14.31 5.13
C VAL A 249 7.17 -14.57 5.37
N ILE A 250 7.74 -13.95 6.40
CA ILE A 250 9.15 -14.12 6.75
C ILE A 250 9.39 -15.51 7.35
N GLU A 251 8.43 -16.04 8.11
CA GLU A 251 8.46 -17.41 8.66
C GLU A 251 8.38 -18.46 7.56
N ASP A 252 7.49 -18.30 6.59
CA ASP A 252 7.42 -19.19 5.42
C ASP A 252 8.74 -19.21 4.65
N LYS A 253 9.38 -18.03 4.51
CA LYS A 253 10.72 -17.93 3.90
C LYS A 253 11.78 -18.65 4.74
N MET A 254 11.72 -18.54 6.07
CA MET A 254 12.58 -19.29 6.98
C MET A 254 12.41 -20.79 6.79
N ASP A 255 11.17 -21.28 6.75
CA ASP A 255 10.87 -22.71 6.63
C ASP A 255 11.25 -23.28 5.25
N GLN A 256 11.10 -22.51 4.18
CA GLN A 256 11.59 -22.89 2.84
C GLN A 256 13.12 -23.09 2.81
N VAL A 257 13.88 -22.19 3.46
CA VAL A 257 15.34 -22.22 3.48
C VAL A 257 15.89 -23.31 4.42
N LEU A 258 15.13 -23.68 5.46
CA LEU A 258 15.47 -24.73 6.43
C LEU A 258 15.48 -26.17 5.86
N THR A 259 15.05 -26.38 4.62
CA THR A 259 15.09 -27.69 3.93
C THR A 259 16.52 -28.19 3.62
N LYS A 260 17.56 -27.38 3.88
CA LYS A 260 18.98 -27.74 3.71
C LYS A 260 19.67 -27.94 5.08
N PRO A 261 20.63 -28.88 5.23
CA PRO A 261 21.24 -29.22 6.52
C PRO A 261 22.30 -28.21 7.02
N ARG A 262 22.10 -26.89 6.81
CA ARG A 262 23.05 -25.82 7.19
C ARG A 262 22.33 -24.60 7.76
N ILE A 263 23.11 -23.66 8.31
CA ILE A 263 22.68 -22.36 8.85
C ILE A 263 21.84 -21.60 7.81
N CYS A 264 20.70 -21.08 8.24
CA CYS A 264 19.82 -20.26 7.40
C CYS A 264 20.18 -18.78 7.59
N ILE A 265 20.50 -18.06 6.51
CA ILE A 265 20.80 -16.62 6.53
C ILE A 265 19.77 -15.93 5.64
N ILE A 266 19.01 -14.99 6.21
CA ILE A 266 17.97 -14.23 5.51
C ILE A 266 18.31 -12.75 5.61
N GLY A 267 18.25 -12.07 4.47
CA GLY A 267 18.36 -10.62 4.40
C GLY A 267 16.99 -9.97 4.32
N LEU A 268 16.71 -8.95 5.13
CA LEU A 268 15.49 -8.16 5.09
C LEU A 268 15.85 -6.70 4.79
N TYR A 269 15.32 -6.11 3.72
CA TYR A 269 15.65 -4.74 3.33
C TYR A 269 14.43 -3.85 3.08
N GLY A 270 14.62 -2.53 3.14
CA GLY A 270 13.55 -1.55 2.85
C GLY A 270 13.83 -0.18 3.47
N MET A 271 13.00 0.83 3.16
CA MET A 271 13.16 2.22 3.62
C MET A 271 13.23 2.37 5.16
N GLY A 272 13.86 3.43 5.66
CA GLY A 272 13.87 3.76 7.09
C GLY A 272 12.45 4.01 7.61
N GLY A 273 12.10 3.48 8.78
CA GLY A 273 10.73 3.63 9.34
C GLY A 273 9.72 2.57 8.88
N ILE A 274 10.05 1.71 7.92
CA ILE A 274 9.18 0.63 7.43
C ILE A 274 8.96 -0.51 8.44
N GLY A 275 9.69 -0.53 9.56
CA GLY A 275 9.49 -1.46 10.68
C GLY A 275 10.33 -2.74 10.68
N LYS A 276 11.46 -2.77 9.96
CA LYS A 276 12.43 -3.88 10.01
C LYS A 276 12.87 -4.23 11.44
N THR A 277 13.26 -3.22 12.23
CA THR A 277 13.62 -3.37 13.65
C THR A 277 12.45 -3.92 14.48
N THR A 278 11.22 -3.47 14.19
CA THR A 278 10.02 -3.96 14.89
C THR A 278 9.79 -5.45 14.62
N ILE A 279 9.87 -5.89 13.37
CA ILE A 279 9.74 -7.32 13.01
C ILE A 279 10.90 -8.15 13.57
N SER A 280 12.13 -7.64 13.48
CA SER A 280 13.31 -8.28 14.06
C SER A 280 13.11 -8.58 15.56
N LYS A 281 12.68 -7.58 16.33
CA LYS A 281 12.32 -7.74 17.76
C LYS A 281 11.14 -8.69 17.97
N ALA A 282 10.10 -8.61 17.13
CA ALA A 282 8.92 -9.47 17.21
C ALA A 282 9.24 -10.96 16.99
N LEU A 283 10.01 -11.26 15.95
CA LEU A 283 10.50 -12.60 15.65
C LEU A 283 11.37 -13.12 16.79
N CYS A 284 12.22 -12.26 17.37
CA CYS A 284 13.00 -12.67 18.54
C CYS A 284 12.11 -13.12 19.73
N ASN A 285 11.01 -12.42 19.98
CA ASN A 285 10.06 -12.81 21.04
C ASN A 285 9.31 -14.11 20.69
N LYS A 286 8.80 -14.23 19.47
CA LYS A 286 8.00 -15.39 19.04
C LYS A 286 8.85 -16.67 18.97
N LEU A 287 10.08 -16.57 18.48
CA LEU A 287 11.01 -17.70 18.32
C LEU A 287 11.73 -18.07 19.62
N ALA A 288 11.61 -17.28 20.69
CA ALA A 288 12.23 -17.58 21.99
C ALA A 288 11.83 -18.97 22.52
N LEU A 289 10.56 -19.35 22.39
CA LEU A 289 10.09 -20.68 22.79
C LEU A 289 10.67 -21.80 21.91
N LYS A 290 10.78 -21.58 20.59
CA LYS A 290 11.32 -22.55 19.63
C LYS A 290 12.81 -22.84 19.87
N PHE A 291 13.56 -21.82 20.29
CA PHE A 291 15.00 -21.92 20.51
C PHE A 291 15.39 -22.01 22.00
N CYS A 292 14.45 -22.32 22.91
CA CYS A 292 14.71 -22.42 24.35
C CYS A 292 15.47 -21.22 24.93
N ASP A 293 15.03 -20.02 24.56
CA ASP A 293 15.65 -18.73 24.91
C ASP A 293 17.03 -18.43 24.28
N ASN A 294 17.53 -19.26 23.36
CA ASN A 294 18.73 -18.97 22.56
C ASN A 294 18.42 -18.00 21.42
N VAL A 295 18.07 -16.76 21.77
CA VAL A 295 17.72 -15.70 20.83
C VAL A 295 18.52 -14.43 21.11
N CYS A 296 19.05 -13.80 20.06
CA CYS A 296 19.80 -12.56 20.18
C CYS A 296 19.34 -11.50 19.17
N HIS A 297 19.23 -10.25 19.64
CA HIS A 297 19.01 -9.07 18.80
C HIS A 297 20.19 -8.12 18.99
N ILE A 298 20.86 -7.78 17.90
CA ILE A 298 22.10 -6.99 17.85
C ILE A 298 21.85 -5.81 16.92
N GLU A 299 21.87 -4.59 17.45
CA GLU A 299 21.67 -3.37 16.66
C GLU A 299 23.03 -2.74 16.33
N LEU A 300 23.39 -2.76 15.05
CA LEU A 300 24.67 -2.26 14.55
C LEU A 300 24.58 -0.74 14.37
N GLY A 301 25.30 0.02 15.19
CA GLY A 301 25.31 1.49 15.15
C GLY A 301 25.36 2.20 16.51
N SER A 302 25.17 1.48 17.62
CA SER A 302 25.24 2.04 18.98
C SER A 302 26.45 1.51 19.78
N GLY A 303 27.47 2.35 19.94
CA GLY A 303 28.63 2.07 20.81
C GLY A 303 29.84 1.46 20.09
N SER A 304 30.88 1.12 20.86
CA SER A 304 32.09 0.48 20.32
C SER A 304 31.84 -1.01 20.03
N GLU A 305 32.60 -1.59 19.10
CA GLU A 305 32.53 -3.02 18.75
C GLU A 305 32.66 -3.93 19.98
N LEU A 306 33.53 -3.54 20.91
CA LEU A 306 33.79 -4.23 22.17
C LEU A 306 32.58 -4.16 23.12
N GLU A 307 31.86 -3.03 23.14
CA GLU A 307 30.62 -2.88 23.91
C GLU A 307 29.49 -3.73 23.33
N LEU A 308 29.38 -3.78 22.00
CA LEU A 308 28.41 -4.62 21.28
C LEU A 308 28.68 -6.12 21.54
N LEU A 309 29.94 -6.52 21.49
CA LEU A 309 30.39 -7.89 21.77
C LEU A 309 30.11 -8.28 23.23
N ARG A 310 30.40 -7.40 24.20
CA ARG A 310 30.04 -7.60 25.62
C ARG A 310 28.54 -7.74 25.81
N LYS A 311 27.72 -6.86 25.20
CA LYS A 311 26.26 -6.95 25.25
C LYS A 311 25.76 -8.27 24.67
N THR A 312 26.33 -8.71 23.57
CA THR A 312 26.01 -9.99 22.91
C THR A 312 26.36 -11.19 23.79
N LEU A 313 27.58 -11.23 24.33
CA LEU A 313 28.05 -12.31 25.19
C LEU A 313 27.29 -12.38 26.52
N LYS A 314 26.87 -11.24 27.09
CA LYS A 314 26.00 -11.21 28.28
C LYS A 314 24.64 -11.88 28.03
N LYS A 315 24.11 -11.78 26.81
CA LYS A 315 22.83 -12.42 26.44
C LYS A 315 23.00 -13.89 26.06
N LEU A 316 24.13 -14.26 25.48
CA LEU A 316 24.36 -15.59 24.90
C LEU A 316 25.13 -16.58 25.78
N SER A 317 25.75 -16.14 26.87
CA SER A 317 26.64 -17.00 27.66
C SER A 317 26.22 -17.13 29.13
N LYS A 318 26.43 -18.32 29.71
CA LYS A 318 26.30 -18.59 31.16
C LYS A 318 27.46 -18.01 31.98
N ILE A 319 28.28 -17.12 31.40
CA ILE A 319 29.48 -16.56 32.02
C ILE A 319 29.05 -15.48 33.03
N ARG A 320 29.70 -15.43 34.20
CA ARG A 320 29.44 -14.39 35.22
C ARG A 320 29.63 -13.00 34.62
N HIS A 321 28.68 -12.10 34.87
CA HIS A 321 28.70 -10.72 34.35
C HIS A 321 29.98 -9.97 34.71
N ASP A 322 30.58 -10.26 35.87
CA ASP A 322 31.83 -9.64 36.34
C ASP A 322 33.00 -9.95 35.40
N ILE A 323 33.11 -11.18 34.91
CA ILE A 323 34.16 -11.63 33.98
C ILE A 323 33.98 -10.98 32.60
N LEU A 324 32.74 -10.79 32.17
CA LEU A 324 32.41 -10.15 30.89
C LEU A 324 32.66 -8.64 30.91
N ASN A 325 32.62 -8.00 32.08
CA ASN A 325 32.89 -6.58 32.24
C ASN A 325 34.39 -6.26 32.18
N GLU A 326 35.26 -7.22 32.53
CA GLU A 326 36.73 -7.12 32.49
C GLU A 326 37.33 -7.52 31.12
N LEU A 327 36.47 -7.86 30.14
CA LEU A 327 36.87 -8.44 28.87
C LEU A 327 37.30 -7.33 27.89
N ASP A 328 38.58 -6.93 27.91
CA ASP A 328 39.15 -5.80 27.13
C ASP A 328 39.73 -6.19 25.76
N ASP A 329 39.73 -7.48 25.41
CA ASP A 329 40.29 -8.00 24.16
C ASP A 329 39.17 -8.49 23.22
N ILE A 330 39.08 -7.86 22.05
CA ILE A 330 38.06 -8.12 21.02
C ILE A 330 38.23 -9.51 20.40
N GLU A 331 39.47 -9.94 20.12
CA GLU A 331 39.74 -11.25 19.50
C GLU A 331 39.39 -12.39 20.46
N LEU A 332 39.76 -12.25 21.73
CA LEU A 332 39.34 -13.19 22.79
C LEU A 332 37.81 -13.22 22.91
N GLY A 333 37.14 -12.06 22.88
CA GLY A 333 35.69 -11.97 22.89
C GLY A 333 35.03 -12.71 21.72
N TYR A 334 35.56 -12.57 20.51
CA TYR A 334 35.06 -13.29 19.33
C TYR A 334 35.32 -14.79 19.40
N ALA A 335 36.47 -15.21 19.95
CA ALA A 335 36.74 -16.62 20.20
C ALA A 335 35.73 -17.23 21.19
N TYR A 336 35.39 -16.50 22.25
CA TYR A 336 34.33 -16.91 23.18
C TYR A 336 32.96 -16.99 22.51
N LEU A 337 32.61 -15.97 21.72
CA LEU A 337 31.35 -15.93 20.99
C LEU A 337 31.24 -17.13 20.04
N LYS A 338 32.27 -17.37 19.21
CA LYS A 338 32.32 -18.49 18.28
C LYS A 338 32.13 -19.83 19.00
N LYS A 339 32.75 -20.01 20.16
CA LYS A 339 32.59 -21.22 20.97
C LYS A 339 31.15 -21.41 21.46
N GLN A 340 30.44 -20.33 21.83
CA GLN A 340 29.05 -20.42 22.29
C GLN A 340 28.08 -20.71 21.13
N LEU A 341 28.22 -19.98 20.02
CA LEU A 341 27.34 -20.10 18.85
C LEU A 341 27.33 -21.52 18.26
N CYS A 342 28.42 -22.28 18.39
CA CYS A 342 28.55 -23.66 17.88
C CYS A 342 27.72 -24.72 18.64
N THR A 343 27.22 -24.43 19.84
CA THR A 343 26.80 -25.49 20.78
C THR A 343 25.33 -25.90 20.67
N GLN A 344 24.44 -24.98 20.28
CA GLN A 344 22.99 -25.22 20.21
C GLN A 344 22.37 -24.41 19.04
N PRO A 345 21.23 -24.85 18.48
CA PRO A 345 20.47 -24.04 17.52
C PRO A 345 20.00 -22.72 18.16
N MET A 346 20.06 -21.64 17.40
CA MET A 346 19.70 -20.30 17.88
C MET A 346 19.17 -19.37 16.78
N PHE A 347 18.47 -18.30 17.19
CA PHE A 347 18.06 -17.20 16.31
C PHE A 347 18.89 -15.94 16.60
N VAL A 348 19.54 -15.37 15.58
CA VAL A 348 20.30 -14.12 15.70
C VAL A 348 19.77 -13.10 14.71
N ALA A 349 19.36 -11.93 15.20
CA ALA A 349 19.02 -10.80 14.36
C ALA A 349 20.12 -9.73 14.42
N LEU A 350 20.76 -9.47 13.27
CA LEU A 350 21.68 -8.37 13.02
C LEU A 350 20.89 -7.21 12.42
N ASP A 351 20.46 -6.29 13.27
CA ASP A 351 19.59 -5.19 12.92
C ASP A 351 20.36 -3.93 12.51
N ASN A 352 19.82 -3.21 11.53
CA ASN A 352 20.27 -1.91 11.05
C ASN A 352 21.70 -1.89 10.48
N VAL A 353 22.06 -2.89 9.65
CA VAL A 353 23.36 -2.87 8.95
C VAL A 353 23.43 -1.67 7.98
N HIS A 354 24.40 -0.80 8.23
CA HIS A 354 24.68 0.38 7.43
C HIS A 354 25.72 0.12 6.35
N ASP A 355 25.72 0.97 5.31
CA ASP A 355 26.73 0.94 4.24
C ASP A 355 28.00 1.68 4.64
N ASP A 356 28.55 1.34 5.80
CA ASP A 356 29.85 1.82 6.27
C ASP A 356 30.77 0.64 6.57
N PHE A 357 32.07 0.88 6.47
CA PHE A 357 33.08 -0.17 6.56
C PHE A 357 33.02 -0.94 7.88
N LYS A 358 32.79 -0.26 9.02
CA LYS A 358 32.80 -0.89 10.34
C LYS A 358 31.56 -1.76 10.54
N ALA A 359 30.37 -1.27 10.18
CA ALA A 359 29.14 -2.06 10.30
C ALA A 359 29.18 -3.32 9.43
N LEU A 360 29.73 -3.21 8.21
CA LEU A 360 29.90 -4.34 7.30
C LEU A 360 30.92 -5.37 7.84
N GLU A 361 32.05 -4.91 8.38
CA GLU A 361 33.07 -5.78 8.96
C GLU A 361 32.54 -6.59 10.16
N VAL A 362 31.84 -5.93 11.07
CA VAL A 362 31.21 -6.59 12.22
C VAL A 362 30.15 -7.58 11.75
N ALA A 363 29.25 -7.18 10.84
CA ALA A 363 28.22 -8.07 10.30
C ALA A 363 28.83 -9.31 9.62
N GLN A 364 29.89 -9.15 8.82
CA GLN A 364 30.62 -10.27 8.21
C GLN A 364 31.23 -11.21 9.25
N THR A 365 31.70 -10.69 10.38
CA THR A 365 32.26 -11.51 11.46
C THR A 365 31.21 -12.42 12.07
N TYR A 366 29.99 -11.90 12.31
CA TYR A 366 28.87 -12.73 12.74
C TYR A 366 28.45 -13.74 11.66
N LEU A 367 28.34 -13.33 10.40
CA LEU A 367 27.94 -14.23 9.30
C LEU A 367 28.94 -15.37 9.05
N LYS A 368 30.24 -15.15 9.31
CA LYS A 368 31.31 -16.16 9.21
C LYS A 368 31.45 -17.00 10.48
N ALA A 369 30.70 -16.71 11.54
CA ALA A 369 30.76 -17.47 12.77
C ALA A 369 30.21 -18.89 12.57
N SER A 370 30.69 -19.82 13.39
CA SER A 370 30.24 -21.21 13.37
C SER A 370 29.02 -21.33 14.29
N TYR A 371 27.86 -21.66 13.72
CA TYR A 371 26.61 -21.81 14.45
C TYR A 371 26.20 -23.28 14.56
N GLY A 372 25.45 -23.62 15.61
CA GLY A 372 24.81 -24.93 15.75
C GLY A 372 23.85 -25.23 14.59
N SER A 373 23.72 -26.50 14.23
CA SER A 373 22.80 -26.93 13.16
C SER A 373 21.36 -26.51 13.47
N GLY A 374 20.66 -25.94 12.48
CA GLY A 374 19.30 -25.41 12.64
C GLY A 374 19.23 -23.95 13.11
N SER A 375 20.36 -23.25 13.22
CA SER A 375 20.38 -21.82 13.54
C SER A 375 19.92 -20.95 12.37
N ILE A 376 19.31 -19.81 12.70
CA ILE A 376 18.81 -18.82 11.75
C ILE A 376 19.44 -17.45 12.06
N VAL A 377 19.98 -16.79 11.04
CA VAL A 377 20.53 -15.43 11.12
C VAL A 377 19.71 -14.50 10.23
N LEU A 378 19.03 -13.53 10.83
CA LEU A 378 18.30 -12.47 10.14
C LEU A 378 19.19 -11.22 10.07
N VAL A 379 19.37 -10.65 8.88
CA VAL A 379 20.13 -9.42 8.68
C VAL A 379 19.19 -8.34 8.15
N THR A 380 19.04 -7.22 8.86
CA THR A 380 18.23 -6.10 8.37
C THR A 380 19.10 -4.99 7.80
N ALA A 381 18.72 -4.42 6.66
CA ALA A 381 19.43 -3.33 6.01
C ALA A 381 18.46 -2.33 5.36
N ARG A 382 18.94 -1.14 4.98
CA ARG A 382 18.10 -0.16 4.27
C ARG A 382 17.93 -0.46 2.78
N SER A 383 18.89 -1.13 2.15
CA SER A 383 18.86 -1.46 0.73
C SER A 383 19.42 -2.85 0.44
N LEU A 384 18.97 -3.45 -0.66
CA LEU A 384 19.49 -4.74 -1.15
C LEU A 384 21.00 -4.68 -1.42
N SER A 385 21.52 -3.53 -1.83
CA SER A 385 22.95 -3.34 -2.13
C SER A 385 23.87 -3.61 -0.92
N VAL A 386 23.43 -3.27 0.30
CA VAL A 386 24.16 -3.56 1.55
C VAL A 386 24.22 -5.06 1.79
N LEU A 387 23.12 -5.77 1.54
CA LEU A 387 23.07 -7.23 1.67
C LEU A 387 23.95 -7.93 0.62
N LYS A 388 24.01 -7.41 -0.61
CA LYS A 388 24.93 -7.91 -1.66
C LYS A 388 26.40 -7.75 -1.26
N LYS A 389 26.78 -6.62 -0.62
CA LYS A 389 28.14 -6.40 -0.10
C LYS A 389 28.56 -7.39 1.00
N LEU A 390 27.58 -7.97 1.70
CA LEU A 390 27.80 -9.05 2.67
C LEU A 390 27.84 -10.46 2.03
N ASN A 391 27.73 -10.55 0.69
CA ASN A 391 27.65 -11.80 -0.07
C ASN A 391 26.45 -12.68 0.29
N LEU A 392 25.31 -12.09 0.65
CA LEU A 392 24.06 -12.84 0.81
C LEU A 392 23.49 -13.22 -0.57
N ASP A 393 22.93 -14.43 -0.65
CA ASP A 393 22.19 -14.90 -1.83
C ASP A 393 20.93 -14.06 -2.02
N GLU A 394 20.73 -13.51 -3.22
CA GLU A 394 19.55 -12.72 -3.57
C GLU A 394 18.26 -13.53 -3.37
N GLY A 395 18.29 -14.84 -3.60
CA GLY A 395 17.16 -15.73 -3.36
C GLY A 395 16.73 -15.83 -1.89
N ASN A 396 17.60 -15.45 -0.95
CA ASN A 396 17.35 -15.41 0.49
C ASN A 396 17.14 -13.99 1.03
N CYS A 397 17.15 -12.97 0.16
CA CYS A 397 16.86 -11.60 0.52
C CYS A 397 15.38 -11.28 0.24
N LEU A 398 14.71 -10.67 1.20
CA LEU A 398 13.30 -10.28 1.13
C LEU A 398 13.19 -8.77 1.29
N GLU A 399 12.45 -8.11 0.40
CA GLU A 399 11.99 -6.76 0.64
C GLU A 399 10.95 -6.78 1.77
N MET A 400 10.95 -5.79 2.66
CA MET A 400 10.00 -5.71 3.75
C MET A 400 8.55 -5.85 3.24
N PRO A 401 7.77 -6.84 3.73
CA PRO A 401 6.39 -7.01 3.32
C PRO A 401 5.53 -5.77 3.61
N GLU A 402 4.53 -5.57 2.76
CA GLU A 402 3.59 -4.45 2.82
C GLU A 402 2.61 -4.60 3.99
N LEU A 403 2.19 -3.46 4.54
CA LEU A 403 1.05 -3.39 5.46
C LEU A 403 -0.24 -3.42 4.64
N GLU A 404 -1.17 -4.31 4.97
CA GLU A 404 -2.53 -4.23 4.43
C GLU A 404 -3.30 -3.04 5.03
N GLU A 405 -4.37 -2.59 4.38
CA GLU A 405 -5.20 -1.47 4.87
C GLU A 405 -5.74 -1.74 6.29
N ASN A 406 -6.17 -2.96 6.57
CA ASN A 406 -6.63 -3.38 7.90
C ASN A 406 -5.50 -3.37 8.95
N GLU A 407 -4.29 -3.75 8.55
CA GLU A 407 -3.10 -3.71 9.41
C GLU A 407 -2.69 -2.26 9.72
N ALA A 408 -2.77 -1.38 8.71
CA ALA A 408 -2.54 0.06 8.84
C ALA A 408 -3.58 0.74 9.75
N GLU A 409 -4.87 0.40 9.59
CA GLU A 409 -5.95 0.83 10.50
C GLU A 409 -5.66 0.46 11.94
N THR A 410 -5.33 -0.82 12.16
CA THR A 410 -5.08 -1.36 13.50
C THR A 410 -3.87 -0.68 14.15
N LEU A 411 -2.81 -0.44 13.38
CA LEU A 411 -1.62 0.26 13.85
C LEU A 411 -1.91 1.74 14.16
N PHE A 412 -2.67 2.43 13.32
CA PHE A 412 -3.02 3.83 13.53
C PHE A 412 -3.89 4.02 14.78
N LEU A 413 -4.94 3.21 14.93
CA LEU A 413 -5.87 3.29 16.06
C LEU A 413 -5.16 3.04 17.39
N SER A 414 -4.19 2.12 17.42
CA SER A 414 -3.44 1.84 18.65
C SER A 414 -2.60 3.02 19.12
N TYR A 415 -2.00 3.76 18.19
CA TYR A 415 -1.24 4.96 18.51
C TYR A 415 -2.10 6.20 18.74
N ALA A 416 -3.37 6.17 18.34
CA ALA A 416 -4.37 7.16 18.70
C ALA A 416 -5.03 6.89 20.07
N ASP A 417 -4.59 5.87 20.81
CA ASP A 417 -5.20 5.40 22.07
C ASP A 417 -6.69 5.05 21.92
N LEU A 418 -7.07 4.44 20.79
CA LEU A 418 -8.44 4.00 20.52
C LEU A 418 -8.54 2.47 20.47
N PRO A 419 -9.46 1.85 21.22
CA PRO A 419 -9.56 0.39 21.31
C PRO A 419 -10.28 -0.26 20.11
N SER A 420 -11.08 0.47 19.34
CA SER A 420 -11.82 -0.11 18.20
C SER A 420 -12.19 0.89 17.10
N ARG A 421 -12.39 0.37 15.88
CA ARG A 421 -12.85 1.11 14.69
C ARG A 421 -14.24 1.75 14.88
N HIS A 422 -15.07 1.22 15.78
CA HIS A 422 -16.45 1.71 15.98
C HIS A 422 -16.54 3.08 16.65
N GLU A 423 -15.44 3.60 17.20
CA GLU A 423 -15.39 4.90 17.88
C GLU A 423 -15.07 6.07 16.94
N VAL A 424 -14.81 5.79 15.65
CA VAL A 424 -14.34 6.76 14.66
C VAL A 424 -15.27 6.78 13.44
N ASP A 425 -15.48 7.97 12.85
CA ASP A 425 -16.10 8.08 11.54
C ASP A 425 -15.23 7.39 10.48
N GLU A 426 -15.83 6.47 9.73
CA GLU A 426 -15.12 5.62 8.77
C GLU A 426 -14.47 6.43 7.64
N GLY A 427 -15.13 7.50 7.18
CA GLY A 427 -14.57 8.39 6.17
C GLY A 427 -13.33 9.11 6.69
N LEU A 428 -13.37 9.59 7.93
CA LEU A 428 -12.26 10.29 8.56
C LEU A 428 -11.07 9.37 8.88
N LEU A 429 -11.34 8.14 9.33
CA LEU A 429 -10.30 7.13 9.55
C LEU A 429 -9.60 6.78 8.23
N LYS A 430 -10.39 6.59 7.16
CA LYS A 430 -9.87 6.33 5.82
C LYS A 430 -9.02 7.50 5.34
N ASP A 431 -9.48 8.74 5.49
CA ASP A 431 -8.69 9.94 5.15
C ASP A 431 -7.34 9.99 5.90
N CYS A 432 -7.29 9.61 7.17
CA CYS A 432 -6.05 9.56 7.96
C CYS A 432 -5.05 8.53 7.41
N ILE A 433 -5.56 7.36 7.05
CA ILE A 433 -4.75 6.23 6.58
C ILE A 433 -4.30 6.46 5.14
N GLU A 434 -5.17 7.01 4.30
CA GLU A 434 -4.85 7.48 2.96
C GLU A 434 -3.84 8.64 2.96
N ARG A 435 -3.63 9.36 4.07
CA ARG A 435 -2.51 10.32 4.18
C ARG A 435 -1.16 9.68 4.51
N CYS A 436 -1.16 8.43 4.96
CA CYS A 436 0.05 7.71 5.35
C CYS A 436 0.43 6.61 4.35
N HIS A 437 -0.25 6.53 3.21
CA HIS A 437 0.03 5.58 2.15
C HIS A 437 0.83 6.21 1.01
N PHE A 438 1.46 5.35 0.23
CA PHE A 438 2.19 5.68 -0.98
C PHE A 438 1.96 4.55 -2.00
N LEU A 439 2.02 4.88 -3.28
CA LEU A 439 1.81 3.91 -4.35
C LEU A 439 3.17 3.39 -4.82
N LYS A 440 3.33 2.06 -4.87
CA LYS A 440 4.49 1.45 -5.53
C LYS A 440 4.40 1.74 -7.02
N GLY A 441 5.53 1.79 -7.73
CA GLY A 441 5.51 2.19 -9.14
C GLY A 441 4.85 1.22 -10.13
N ASP A 442 4.14 0.19 -9.67
CA ASP A 442 3.13 -0.52 -10.46
C ASP A 442 1.79 0.25 -10.56
N GLY A 443 1.64 1.33 -9.79
CA GLY A 443 0.47 2.21 -9.75
C GLY A 443 -0.79 1.59 -9.16
N ARG A 444 -0.70 0.36 -8.63
CA ARG A 444 -1.85 -0.43 -8.14
C ARG A 444 -1.71 -0.80 -6.67
N SER A 445 -0.49 -0.96 -6.18
CA SER A 445 -0.21 -1.44 -4.82
C SER A 445 -0.03 -0.25 -3.86
N ARG A 446 -0.88 -0.17 -2.83
CA ARG A 446 -0.80 0.85 -1.75
C ARG A 446 0.06 0.33 -0.63
N HIS A 447 1.15 1.03 -0.34
CA HIS A 447 2.00 0.76 0.81
C HIS A 447 1.69 1.78 1.92
N TYR A 448 1.45 1.32 3.14
CA TYR A 448 1.28 2.23 4.28
C TYR A 448 2.58 2.40 5.04
N HIS A 449 3.00 3.65 5.33
CA HIS A 449 4.23 3.92 6.06
C HIS A 449 4.00 3.84 7.58
N PRO A 450 4.52 2.82 8.27
CA PRO A 450 4.16 2.52 9.67
C PRO A 450 4.58 3.62 10.65
N LEU A 451 5.75 4.23 10.44
CA LEU A 451 6.20 5.33 11.27
C LEU A 451 5.35 6.60 11.03
N ALA A 452 4.81 6.79 9.83
CA ALA A 452 3.91 7.91 9.55
C ALA A 452 2.57 7.70 10.25
N LEU A 453 1.99 6.49 10.15
CA LEU A 453 0.79 6.09 10.88
C LEU A 453 0.95 6.27 12.38
N LYS A 454 2.07 5.84 12.96
CA LYS A 454 2.40 6.02 14.38
C LYS A 454 2.39 7.49 14.78
N VAL A 455 3.09 8.33 14.04
CA VAL A 455 3.23 9.76 14.37
C VAL A 455 1.89 10.48 14.22
N LEU A 456 1.13 10.20 13.15
CA LEU A 456 -0.17 10.80 12.94
C LEU A 456 -1.19 10.37 14.01
N GLY A 457 -1.22 9.08 14.36
CA GLY A 457 -2.06 8.56 15.44
C GLY A 457 -1.78 9.26 16.77
N GLN A 458 -0.50 9.38 17.14
CA GLN A 458 -0.08 10.08 18.36
C GLN A 458 -0.45 11.57 18.37
N GLN A 459 -0.38 12.24 17.22
CA GLN A 459 -0.73 13.66 17.09
C GLN A 459 -2.23 13.92 17.20
N LEU A 460 -3.05 13.02 16.66
CA LEU A 460 -4.51 13.15 16.68
C LEU A 460 -5.09 12.71 18.02
N GLY A 461 -4.52 11.68 18.64
CA GLY A 461 -4.93 11.14 19.94
C GLY A 461 -6.38 10.64 19.97
N CYS A 462 -6.91 10.40 21.17
CA CYS A 462 -8.20 9.72 21.35
C CYS A 462 -9.44 10.59 21.09
N ASN A 463 -9.29 11.89 20.81
CA ASN A 463 -10.43 12.80 20.62
C ASN A 463 -10.84 12.94 19.14
N THR A 464 -11.64 11.98 18.67
CA THR A 464 -12.08 11.86 17.27
C THR A 464 -12.86 13.07 16.75
N THR A 465 -13.59 13.79 17.61
CA THR A 465 -14.36 14.99 17.20
C THR A 465 -13.48 16.15 16.72
N LYS A 466 -12.23 16.20 17.17
CA LYS A 466 -11.27 17.25 16.80
C LYS A 466 -10.46 16.89 15.57
N TRP A 467 -10.45 15.62 15.16
CA TRP A 467 -9.63 15.14 14.05
C TRP A 467 -9.89 15.94 12.78
N ALA A 468 -11.15 16.19 12.39
CA ALA A 468 -11.44 16.98 11.19
C ALA A 468 -10.91 18.43 11.26
N ALA A 469 -10.86 19.05 12.44
CA ALA A 469 -10.28 20.38 12.61
C ALA A 469 -8.75 20.34 12.68
N GLN A 470 -8.19 19.32 13.34
CA GLN A 470 -6.75 19.06 13.40
C GLN A 470 -6.22 18.73 11.99
N LEU A 471 -6.82 17.81 11.25
CA LEU A 471 -6.50 17.44 9.86
C LEU A 471 -6.64 18.58 8.86
N ARG A 472 -7.41 19.64 9.17
CA ARG A 472 -7.48 20.88 8.38
C ARG A 472 -6.34 21.85 8.68
N ASN A 473 -5.74 21.77 9.87
CA ASN A 473 -4.58 22.54 10.29
C ASN A 473 -3.26 21.74 10.15
N ILE A 474 -3.37 20.42 10.08
CA ILE A 474 -2.32 19.45 9.83
C ILE A 474 -2.25 19.31 8.31
N ASP A 475 -1.45 20.17 7.68
CA ASP A 475 -0.73 19.71 6.49
C ASP A 475 0.26 18.67 7.05
N THR A 476 0.02 17.38 6.82
CA THR A 476 0.51 16.23 7.63
C THR A 476 1.99 16.27 8.05
N PHE A 477 2.84 16.96 7.29
CA PHE A 477 4.26 17.15 7.60
C PHE A 477 4.78 18.59 7.41
N ASN A 478 3.88 19.55 7.18
CA ASN A 478 4.21 20.86 6.60
C ASN A 478 4.11 22.03 7.58
N GLN A 479 3.52 21.80 8.77
CA GLN A 479 3.64 22.70 9.90
C GLN A 479 4.66 22.12 10.87
N LEU A 480 5.89 22.61 10.79
CA LEU A 480 6.68 23.04 11.93
C LEU A 480 7.95 23.68 11.38
N LYS A 481 8.25 24.89 11.83
CA LYS A 481 9.59 25.51 11.75
C LYS A 481 10.62 24.74 12.60
N ASP A 482 10.35 23.48 12.92
CA ASP A 482 11.13 22.66 13.83
C ASP A 482 11.93 21.65 13.03
N LYS A 483 13.25 21.73 13.14
CA LYS A 483 14.21 20.90 12.40
C LYS A 483 14.17 19.41 12.80
N ARG A 484 13.20 18.99 13.64
CA ARG A 484 13.20 17.75 14.40
C ARG A 484 11.88 16.95 14.30
N HIS A 485 11.19 16.98 13.17
CA HIS A 485 10.03 16.09 12.98
C HIS A 485 10.45 14.61 13.09
N PRO A 486 9.79 13.75 13.88
CA PRO A 486 10.25 12.39 14.16
C PRO A 486 10.43 11.54 12.89
N VAL A 487 9.50 11.65 11.93
CA VAL A 487 9.57 10.94 10.64
C VAL A 487 10.74 11.45 9.80
N PHE A 488 10.84 12.76 9.60
CA PHE A 488 11.91 13.35 8.78
C PHE A 488 13.28 13.25 9.43
N SER A 489 13.39 13.18 10.76
CA SER A 489 14.67 12.95 11.43
C SER A 489 15.26 11.57 11.07
N ILE A 490 14.42 10.55 10.93
CA ILE A 490 14.83 9.19 10.58
C ILE A 490 15.19 9.08 9.08
N LEU A 491 14.45 9.80 8.23
CA LEU A 491 14.69 9.89 6.79
C LEU A 491 15.91 10.76 6.46
N ARG A 492 16.11 11.88 7.17
CA ARG A 492 17.21 12.85 6.96
C ARG A 492 18.58 12.17 6.94
N ASN A 493 18.80 11.13 7.72
CA ASN A 493 20.05 10.37 7.72
C ASN A 493 20.46 9.86 6.33
N SER A 494 19.50 9.47 5.47
CA SER A 494 19.82 9.04 4.09
C SER A 494 20.23 10.23 3.22
N TYR A 495 19.53 11.37 3.36
CA TYR A 495 19.79 12.60 2.62
C TYR A 495 21.10 13.30 3.03
N ASP A 496 21.38 13.39 4.33
CA ASP A 496 22.60 14.01 4.87
C ASP A 496 23.86 13.18 4.53
N SER A 497 23.69 11.89 4.23
CA SER A 497 24.79 11.02 3.79
C SER A 497 25.19 11.21 2.33
N LEU A 498 24.42 11.97 1.55
CA LEU A 498 24.74 12.32 0.18
C LEU A 498 25.74 13.48 0.14
N ASP A 499 26.57 13.53 -0.91
CA ASP A 499 27.31 14.75 -1.20
C ASP A 499 26.35 15.85 -1.73
N ARG A 500 26.87 17.07 -1.77
CA ARG A 500 26.09 18.25 -2.19
C ARG A 500 25.50 18.12 -3.60
N LYS A 501 26.19 17.46 -4.54
CA LYS A 501 25.70 17.29 -5.92
C LYS A 501 24.49 16.37 -5.94
N HIS A 502 24.56 15.24 -5.24
CA HIS A 502 23.46 14.28 -5.17
C HIS A 502 22.28 14.81 -4.35
N GLN A 503 22.52 15.62 -3.32
CA GLN A 503 21.45 16.34 -2.61
C GLN A 503 20.67 17.28 -3.53
N MET A 504 21.36 18.01 -4.41
CA MET A 504 20.70 18.88 -5.40
C MET A 504 19.89 18.06 -6.40
N VAL A 505 20.43 16.95 -6.92
CA VAL A 505 19.70 16.06 -7.83
C VAL A 505 18.46 15.47 -7.15
N PHE A 506 18.57 15.03 -5.91
CA PHE A 506 17.43 14.56 -5.11
C PHE A 506 16.34 15.63 -4.99
N MET A 507 16.71 16.87 -4.66
CA MET A 507 15.76 17.98 -4.51
C MET A 507 15.09 18.34 -5.84
N ASP A 508 15.86 18.41 -6.93
CA ASP A 508 15.31 18.73 -8.25
C ASP A 508 14.38 17.61 -8.74
N LEU A 509 14.70 16.35 -8.44
CA LEU A 509 13.80 15.21 -8.71
C LEU A 509 12.48 15.33 -7.94
N ALA A 510 12.57 15.53 -6.64
CA ALA A 510 11.41 15.62 -5.76
C ALA A 510 10.48 16.80 -6.08
N LEU A 511 11.04 17.96 -6.47
CA LEU A 511 10.31 19.22 -6.57
C LEU A 511 10.03 19.71 -8.00
N VAL A 512 10.89 19.35 -8.96
CA VAL A 512 10.84 19.86 -10.34
C VAL A 512 10.38 18.77 -11.31
N VAL A 513 10.75 17.50 -11.11
CA VAL A 513 10.39 16.40 -12.04
C VAL A 513 9.01 15.80 -11.76
N THR A 514 8.56 15.80 -10.50
CA THR A 514 7.26 15.26 -10.04
C THR A 514 6.10 15.65 -10.96
N PRO A 515 5.38 14.71 -11.60
CA PRO A 515 4.36 15.04 -12.60
C PRO A 515 3.19 15.84 -12.01
N GLY A 516 2.61 16.72 -12.83
CA GLY A 516 1.32 17.36 -12.57
C GLY A 516 0.15 16.39 -12.77
N TYR A 517 -1.06 16.86 -12.44
CA TYR A 517 -2.36 16.16 -12.28
C TYR A 517 -2.78 15.12 -13.34
N ASP A 518 -2.07 15.01 -14.46
CA ASP A 518 -2.47 14.18 -15.60
C ASP A 518 -1.75 12.86 -15.77
N ASN A 519 -0.68 12.64 -15.01
CA ASN A 519 0.04 11.40 -15.13
C ASN A 519 0.64 11.01 -13.79
N PRO A 520 -0.19 10.55 -12.83
CA PRO A 520 0.31 10.17 -11.53
C PRO A 520 1.18 8.89 -11.57
N PHE A 521 1.29 8.22 -12.72
CA PHE A 521 1.69 6.80 -12.79
C PHE A 521 2.59 6.41 -13.97
N LEU A 522 3.41 7.31 -14.47
CA LEU A 522 4.65 6.87 -15.12
C LEU A 522 5.79 7.18 -14.16
N GLY A 523 6.53 6.14 -13.77
CA GLY A 523 7.85 6.34 -13.18
C GLY A 523 8.60 7.35 -14.05
N TRP A 524 9.39 8.21 -13.41
CA TRP A 524 10.24 9.15 -14.14
C TRP A 524 11.08 8.34 -15.10
N THR A 525 10.94 8.68 -16.37
CA THR A 525 11.75 8.02 -17.38
C THR A 525 13.16 8.56 -17.29
N ARG A 526 14.14 7.79 -17.79
CA ARG A 526 15.49 8.31 -18.05
C ARG A 526 15.50 9.63 -18.84
N ARG A 527 14.42 9.90 -19.59
CA ARG A 527 14.19 11.13 -20.36
C ARG A 527 13.91 12.32 -19.43
N ASP A 528 13.07 12.16 -18.42
CA ASP A 528 12.72 13.21 -17.45
C ASP A 528 13.95 13.64 -16.62
N MET A 529 14.88 12.72 -16.37
CA MET A 529 16.14 12.97 -15.67
C MET A 529 17.15 13.81 -16.46
N LEU A 530 17.25 13.62 -17.78
CA LEU A 530 18.12 14.42 -18.66
C LEU A 530 17.73 15.91 -18.67
N CYS A 531 16.50 16.21 -18.25
CA CYS A 531 15.94 17.55 -18.17
C CYS A 531 16.44 18.35 -16.97
N VAL A 532 16.87 17.64 -15.91
CA VAL A 532 17.33 18.22 -14.64
C VAL A 532 18.84 18.23 -14.53
N VAL A 533 19.50 17.14 -14.94
CA VAL A 533 20.96 17.06 -14.89
C VAL A 533 21.51 17.64 -16.19
N HIS A 534 21.47 18.97 -16.29
CA HIS A 534 21.87 19.74 -17.47
C HIS A 534 23.27 19.35 -17.95
N GLU A 535 23.43 19.14 -19.27
CA GLU A 535 24.71 18.85 -19.93
C GLU A 535 25.40 17.53 -19.53
N ALA A 536 24.74 16.65 -18.77
CA ALA A 536 25.27 15.34 -18.39
C ALA A 536 25.15 14.30 -19.51
N SER A 537 26.13 13.39 -19.59
CA SER A 537 25.98 12.20 -20.41
C SER A 537 24.94 11.27 -19.81
N VAL A 538 24.42 10.37 -20.63
CA VAL A 538 23.41 9.42 -20.14
C VAL A 538 24.00 8.44 -19.12
N GLU A 539 25.33 8.30 -19.08
CA GLU A 539 26.05 7.48 -18.10
C GLU A 539 26.23 8.23 -16.77
N ASP A 540 26.55 9.52 -16.82
CA ASP A 540 26.62 10.36 -15.61
C ASP A 540 25.29 10.40 -14.86
N VAL A 541 24.18 10.45 -15.60
CA VAL A 541 22.82 10.41 -15.03
C VAL A 541 22.55 9.05 -14.38
N LYS A 542 22.98 7.94 -15.02
CA LYS A 542 22.86 6.60 -14.44
C LYS A 542 23.66 6.48 -13.15
N ASP A 543 24.89 6.98 -13.13
CA ASP A 543 25.74 6.96 -11.93
C ASP A 543 25.09 7.75 -10.77
N MET A 544 24.55 8.93 -11.05
CA MET A 544 23.84 9.74 -10.05
C MET A 544 22.58 9.04 -9.51
N LEU A 545 21.79 8.41 -10.39
CA LEU A 545 20.62 7.63 -10.01
C LEU A 545 20.96 6.42 -9.17
N GLU A 546 22.00 5.70 -9.55
CA GLU A 546 22.49 4.52 -8.87
C GLU A 546 22.92 4.87 -7.43
N VAL A 547 23.52 6.04 -7.21
CA VAL A 547 23.84 6.53 -5.86
C VAL A 547 22.57 6.78 -5.03
N LEU A 548 21.56 7.44 -5.60
CA LEU A 548 20.29 7.70 -4.91
C LEU A 548 19.51 6.40 -4.62
N LYS A 549 19.50 5.46 -5.57
CA LYS A 549 18.93 4.11 -5.43
C LYS A 549 19.61 3.31 -4.32
N ARG A 550 20.95 3.30 -4.27
CA ARG A 550 21.72 2.63 -3.19
C ARG A 550 21.36 3.12 -1.80
N LYS A 551 20.97 4.39 -1.67
CA LYS A 551 20.54 5.04 -0.43
C LYS A 551 19.05 4.90 -0.12
N SER A 552 18.30 4.16 -0.95
CA SER A 552 16.85 3.96 -0.85
C SER A 552 16.06 5.27 -0.93
N LEU A 553 16.57 6.24 -1.69
CA LEU A 553 15.91 7.51 -1.97
C LEU A 553 15.06 7.44 -3.25
N LEU A 554 15.33 6.45 -4.10
CA LEU A 554 14.62 6.14 -5.34
C LEU A 554 14.29 4.66 -5.39
N GLU A 555 13.20 4.35 -6.09
CA GLU A 555 12.79 3.00 -6.44
C GLU A 555 12.97 2.81 -7.95
N ASP A 556 13.56 1.69 -8.35
CA ASP A 556 13.70 1.34 -9.76
C ASP A 556 12.51 0.45 -10.12
N LEU A 557 11.62 0.98 -10.95
CA LEU A 557 10.34 0.34 -11.27
C LEU A 557 10.48 -0.64 -12.43
N THR A 558 11.55 -0.50 -13.20
CA THR A 558 11.90 -1.35 -14.33
C THR A 558 13.42 -1.52 -14.36
N ASP A 559 13.91 -2.70 -14.78
CA ASP A 559 15.35 -2.90 -14.97
C ASP A 559 15.93 -1.85 -15.95
N ASP A 560 17.15 -1.35 -15.67
CA ASP A 560 17.88 -0.34 -16.47
C ASP A 560 17.49 1.15 -16.32
N PHE A 561 16.78 1.55 -15.25
CA PHE A 561 16.34 2.95 -15.01
C PHE A 561 15.39 3.50 -16.08
N THR A 562 14.61 2.64 -16.74
CA THR A 562 13.62 3.08 -17.73
C THR A 562 12.44 3.80 -17.07
N GLU A 563 12.12 3.45 -15.83
CA GLU A 563 11.08 4.05 -14.99
C GLU A 563 11.57 4.07 -13.54
N ILE A 564 11.56 5.26 -12.93
CA ILE A 564 12.12 5.51 -11.60
C ILE A 564 11.04 6.16 -10.75
N GLY A 565 10.78 5.59 -9.57
CA GLY A 565 9.89 6.16 -8.57
C GLY A 565 10.66 6.92 -7.52
N MET A 566 10.05 7.97 -6.98
CA MET A 566 10.41 8.49 -5.66
C MET A 566 9.17 8.42 -4.79
N HIS A 567 9.33 7.86 -3.61
CA HIS A 567 8.27 7.74 -2.65
C HIS A 567 7.78 9.13 -2.19
N ASP A 568 6.45 9.32 -2.08
CA ASP A 568 5.82 10.58 -1.64
C ASP A 568 6.38 11.19 -0.36
N LEU A 569 6.81 10.38 0.62
CA LEU A 569 7.48 10.84 1.84
C LEU A 569 8.80 11.59 1.56
N TRP A 570 9.53 11.22 0.50
CA TRP A 570 10.72 11.95 0.05
C TRP A 570 10.35 13.25 -0.66
N ILE A 571 9.24 13.28 -1.37
CA ILE A 571 8.69 14.50 -1.97
C ILE A 571 8.30 15.48 -0.85
N GLU A 572 7.54 15.03 0.13
CA GLU A 572 7.16 15.83 1.30
C GLU A 572 8.37 16.29 2.12
N PHE A 573 9.37 15.41 2.30
CA PHE A 573 10.64 15.77 2.92
C PHE A 573 11.33 16.91 2.17
N ALA A 574 11.44 16.82 0.84
CA ALA A 574 12.04 17.86 0.02
C ALA A 574 11.25 19.18 0.13
N VAL A 575 9.91 19.12 0.14
CA VAL A 575 9.06 20.31 0.35
C VAL A 575 9.34 20.95 1.71
N ALA A 576 9.46 20.15 2.78
CA ALA A 576 9.80 20.65 4.10
C ALA A 576 11.21 21.28 4.14
N GLU A 577 12.21 20.67 3.49
CA GLU A 577 13.57 21.22 3.43
C GLU A 577 13.62 22.62 2.78
N THR A 578 12.74 22.92 1.81
CA THR A 578 12.67 24.27 1.21
C THR A 578 12.28 25.36 2.21
N LYS A 579 11.56 25.02 3.29
CA LYS A 579 11.08 25.97 4.31
C LYS A 579 12.06 26.19 5.46
N VAL A 580 13.05 25.31 5.61
CA VAL A 580 14.03 25.32 6.70
C VAL A 580 15.27 26.18 6.39
N GLN A 581 15.48 26.54 5.12
CA GLN A 581 16.61 27.38 4.71
C GLN A 581 16.52 28.79 5.29
N ASP A 582 17.67 29.31 5.72
CA ASP A 582 17.75 30.67 6.26
C ASP A 582 17.38 31.68 5.17
N SER A 583 16.67 32.75 5.55
CA SER A 583 16.07 33.74 4.63
C SER A 583 17.07 34.50 3.75
N LYS A 584 18.38 34.26 3.90
CA LYS A 584 19.47 34.85 3.10
C LYS A 584 20.08 33.89 2.07
N GLU A 585 19.82 32.58 2.14
CA GLU A 585 20.43 31.54 1.28
C GLU A 585 19.38 30.64 0.60
N GLN A 586 18.15 31.13 0.47
CA GLN A 586 17.06 30.34 -0.10
C GLN A 586 17.30 30.05 -1.59
N ARG A 587 17.52 28.77 -1.92
CA ARG A 587 17.79 28.28 -3.29
C ARG A 587 16.55 27.78 -4.00
N TRP A 588 15.60 27.23 -3.25
CA TRP A 588 14.33 26.71 -3.77
C TRP A 588 13.17 27.58 -3.29
N VAL A 589 12.31 27.96 -4.23
CA VAL A 589 10.99 28.51 -3.97
C VAL A 589 9.97 27.46 -4.38
N TYR A 590 9.29 26.85 -3.41
CA TYR A 590 8.21 25.88 -3.62
C TYR A 590 6.97 26.34 -2.85
N HIS A 591 5.86 26.65 -3.51
CA HIS A 591 4.74 27.29 -2.80
C HIS A 591 3.33 27.16 -3.43
N VAL A 592 2.32 27.00 -2.56
CA VAL A 592 0.87 26.94 -2.88
C VAL A 592 0.13 28.28 -2.63
N ASP A 593 0.71 29.24 -1.88
CA ASP A 593 0.15 30.60 -1.64
C ASP A 593 1.17 31.72 -1.98
N GLY A 594 1.42 31.97 -3.27
CA GLY A 594 2.59 32.72 -3.75
C GLY A 594 2.72 34.18 -3.24
N LYS A 595 1.65 34.81 -2.74
CA LYS A 595 1.68 36.22 -2.31
C LYS A 595 2.49 36.47 -1.03
N LYS A 596 2.51 35.52 -0.08
CA LYS A 596 3.25 35.70 1.19
C LYS A 596 4.76 35.53 1.06
N ALA A 597 5.21 34.63 0.17
CA ALA A 597 6.62 34.32 -0.03
C ALA A 597 7.32 35.39 -0.90
N LEU A 598 6.69 35.81 -2.00
CA LEU A 598 7.28 36.72 -2.99
C LEU A 598 7.18 38.20 -2.60
N GLY A 599 6.29 38.56 -1.67
CA GLY A 599 6.04 39.93 -1.21
C GLY A 599 7.15 40.56 -0.32
N ARG A 600 8.19 39.80 0.05
CA ARG A 600 9.34 40.33 0.82
C ARG A 600 10.45 40.77 -0.14
N SER A 601 10.71 42.07 -0.25
CA SER A 601 11.89 42.59 -0.96
C SER A 601 13.17 42.26 -0.18
N GLY A 602 14.21 41.75 -0.85
CA GLY A 602 15.49 41.42 -0.21
C GLY A 602 16.47 40.68 -1.12
N ARG A 603 17.75 40.62 -0.69
CA ARG A 603 18.88 39.99 -1.44
C ARG A 603 18.71 38.50 -1.73
N TRP A 604 17.77 37.82 -1.07
CA TRP A 604 17.52 36.38 -1.25
C TRP A 604 16.96 36.06 -2.64
N ARG A 605 16.34 37.02 -3.35
CA ARG A 605 15.89 36.81 -4.75
C ARG A 605 17.04 36.44 -5.68
N GLU A 606 18.23 36.98 -5.42
CA GLU A 606 19.44 36.64 -6.15
C GLU A 606 19.97 35.25 -5.80
N SER A 607 19.62 34.66 -4.65
CA SER A 607 20.07 33.31 -4.27
C SER A 607 19.16 32.19 -4.79
N VAL A 608 17.99 32.53 -5.36
CA VAL A 608 17.04 31.54 -5.87
C VAL A 608 17.58 30.90 -7.15
N GLU A 609 17.72 29.58 -7.13
CA GLU A 609 18.19 28.76 -8.25
C GLU A 609 17.02 27.97 -8.89
N ARG A 610 15.94 27.70 -8.14
CA ARG A 610 14.79 26.89 -8.56
C ARG A 610 13.47 27.52 -8.10
N MET A 611 12.49 27.61 -8.99
CA MET A 611 11.14 28.09 -8.70
C MET A 611 10.10 27.06 -9.13
N CYS A 612 9.21 26.67 -8.22
CA CYS A 612 8.12 25.73 -8.46
C CYS A 612 6.84 26.24 -7.80
N PHE A 613 5.80 26.44 -8.60
CA PHE A 613 4.48 26.91 -8.16
C PHE A 613 3.43 25.87 -8.52
N LEU A 614 2.63 25.49 -7.53
CA LEU A 614 1.52 24.53 -7.68
C LEU A 614 0.20 25.20 -7.27
N GLU A 615 -0.90 24.79 -7.90
CA GLU A 615 -2.27 25.17 -7.51
C GLU A 615 -2.44 26.68 -7.34
N GLU A 616 -3.05 27.18 -6.26
CA GLU A 616 -3.30 28.61 -6.03
C GLU A 616 -2.03 29.48 -5.94
N GLY A 617 -0.83 28.87 -5.97
CA GLY A 617 0.46 29.53 -5.82
C GLY A 617 0.78 30.54 -6.92
N TRP A 618 0.20 30.34 -8.11
CA TRP A 618 0.42 31.19 -9.28
C TRP A 618 -0.02 32.65 -9.07
N ARG A 619 -0.98 32.91 -8.17
CA ARG A 619 -1.45 34.27 -7.86
C ARG A 619 -0.37 35.18 -7.28
N GLY A 620 0.74 34.60 -6.79
CA GLY A 620 1.91 35.38 -6.36
C GLY A 620 2.76 35.92 -7.51
N LEU A 621 2.59 35.38 -8.72
CA LEU A 621 3.31 35.80 -9.92
C LEU A 621 2.64 36.99 -10.63
N GLU A 622 1.35 37.24 -10.36
CA GLU A 622 0.62 38.37 -10.93
C GLU A 622 1.32 39.70 -10.59
N GLY A 623 1.79 40.41 -11.63
CA GLY A 623 2.48 41.70 -11.48
C GLY A 623 3.89 41.61 -10.91
N LEU A 624 4.46 40.41 -10.74
CA LEU A 624 5.84 40.21 -10.31
C LEU A 624 6.80 40.35 -11.49
N SER A 625 7.81 41.20 -11.36
CA SER A 625 8.93 41.23 -12.30
C SER A 625 9.91 40.10 -11.99
N LEU A 626 10.17 39.24 -12.97
CA LEU A 626 11.14 38.14 -12.86
C LEU A 626 12.60 38.60 -13.07
N THR A 627 12.85 39.88 -13.35
CA THR A 627 14.22 40.42 -13.55
C THR A 627 15.07 40.38 -12.29
N ASP A 628 14.46 40.33 -11.11
CA ASP A 628 15.16 40.25 -9.83
C ASP A 628 15.69 38.84 -9.52
N PHE A 629 15.28 37.82 -10.30
CA PHE A 629 15.59 36.41 -10.09
C PHE A 629 16.68 35.92 -11.05
N VAL A 630 17.83 36.58 -11.00
CA VAL A 630 18.90 36.42 -12.01
C VAL A 630 19.53 35.03 -12.05
N ASN A 631 19.55 34.28 -10.95
CA ASN A 631 20.24 32.97 -10.85
C ASN A 631 19.31 31.76 -11.02
N VAL A 632 18.05 31.97 -11.39
CA VAL A 632 17.10 30.87 -11.59
C VAL A 632 17.47 30.05 -12.81
N GLU A 633 17.71 28.76 -12.61
CA GLU A 633 18.00 27.82 -13.69
C GLU A 633 16.81 26.89 -13.99
N ALA A 634 15.86 26.70 -13.06
CA ALA A 634 14.63 25.95 -13.34
C ALA A 634 13.38 26.69 -12.84
N PHE A 635 12.37 26.75 -13.69
CA PHE A 635 11.07 27.35 -13.41
C PHE A 635 9.95 26.38 -13.78
N LYS A 636 9.09 26.06 -12.81
CA LYS A 636 7.94 25.19 -12.97
C LYS A 636 6.67 25.86 -12.46
N LEU A 637 5.62 25.79 -13.27
CA LEU A 637 4.28 26.25 -12.93
C LEU A 637 3.29 25.16 -13.29
N VAL A 638 2.59 24.61 -12.28
CA VAL A 638 1.51 23.63 -12.45
C VAL A 638 0.24 24.19 -11.84
N VAL A 639 -0.84 24.25 -12.62
CA VAL A 639 -2.09 24.88 -12.16
C VAL A 639 -3.30 24.11 -12.70
N GLU A 640 -4.24 23.71 -11.83
CA GLU A 640 -5.54 23.19 -12.26
C GLU A 640 -6.69 24.04 -11.70
N ILE A 641 -7.36 24.81 -12.58
CA ILE A 641 -8.50 25.67 -12.19
C ILE A 641 -9.79 25.12 -12.80
N LEU A 642 -10.75 24.76 -11.93
CA LEU A 642 -12.08 24.29 -12.32
C LEU A 642 -12.95 25.40 -12.96
N THR A 643 -12.68 26.67 -12.64
CA THR A 643 -13.35 27.83 -13.24
C THR A 643 -12.62 28.29 -14.51
N PRO A 644 -13.30 28.34 -15.66
CA PRO A 644 -12.81 29.06 -16.82
C PRO A 644 -12.53 30.53 -16.47
N ASP A 645 -11.43 31.10 -17.01
CA ASP A 645 -11.19 32.55 -17.19
C ASP A 645 -10.26 33.24 -16.17
N CYS A 646 -9.02 32.74 -16.02
CA CYS A 646 -7.91 33.48 -15.40
C CYS A 646 -6.75 33.62 -16.41
N ASP A 647 -6.11 34.79 -16.44
CA ASP A 647 -4.97 35.09 -17.30
C ASP A 647 -3.74 35.45 -16.44
N LEU A 648 -2.57 34.95 -16.83
CA LEU A 648 -1.28 35.26 -16.23
C LEU A 648 -0.29 35.67 -17.34
N ASP A 649 0.16 36.92 -17.28
CA ASP A 649 1.21 37.43 -18.15
C ASP A 649 2.58 37.32 -17.42
N LEU A 650 3.55 36.65 -18.04
CA LEU A 650 4.90 36.43 -17.51
C LEU A 650 5.96 37.01 -18.45
N ASP A 651 6.80 37.91 -17.94
CA ASP A 651 8.01 38.34 -18.65
C ASP A 651 9.19 37.45 -18.24
N LEU A 652 9.59 36.54 -19.13
CA LEU A 652 10.71 35.61 -18.89
C LEU A 652 12.07 36.23 -19.22
N SER A 653 12.13 37.44 -19.79
CA SER A 653 13.38 38.02 -20.30
C SER A 653 14.46 38.24 -19.22
N GLY A 654 14.05 38.32 -17.96
CA GLY A 654 14.92 38.40 -16.79
C GLY A 654 15.69 37.11 -16.47
N LEU A 655 15.17 35.94 -16.86
CA LEU A 655 15.68 34.62 -16.46
C LEU A 655 16.78 34.10 -17.41
N LYS A 656 17.85 34.87 -17.60
CA LYS A 656 18.90 34.56 -18.61
C LYS A 656 19.67 33.27 -18.37
N HIS A 657 19.70 32.79 -17.14
CA HIS A 657 20.34 31.54 -16.73
C HIS A 657 19.39 30.34 -16.73
N LEU A 658 18.14 30.51 -17.19
CA LEU A 658 17.14 29.45 -17.21
C LEU A 658 17.57 28.31 -18.15
N LYS A 659 17.64 27.10 -17.60
CA LYS A 659 17.97 25.85 -18.28
C LYS A 659 16.74 24.94 -18.40
N SER A 660 15.77 25.04 -17.49
CA SER A 660 14.51 24.29 -17.53
C SER A 660 13.31 25.20 -17.32
N LEU A 661 12.34 25.11 -18.24
CA LEU A 661 11.05 25.80 -18.15
C LEU A 661 9.92 24.78 -18.31
N GLN A 662 9.04 24.72 -17.32
CA GLN A 662 7.84 23.87 -17.33
C GLN A 662 6.60 24.70 -17.03
N LEU A 663 5.64 24.71 -17.95
CA LEU A 663 4.37 25.40 -17.79
C LEU A 663 3.25 24.39 -18.09
N ASP A 664 2.64 23.82 -17.05
CA ASP A 664 1.55 22.83 -17.17
C ASP A 664 0.29 23.39 -16.51
N THR A 665 -0.55 24.05 -17.30
CA THR A 665 -1.67 24.82 -16.73
C THR A 665 -2.99 24.47 -17.38
N ARG A 666 -3.90 23.87 -16.60
CA ARG A 666 -5.27 23.54 -16.97
C ARG A 666 -6.22 24.64 -16.48
N GLY A 667 -6.92 25.27 -17.41
CA GLY A 667 -7.90 26.32 -17.08
C GLY A 667 -7.30 27.73 -16.90
N LEU A 668 -6.01 27.86 -16.61
CA LEU A 668 -5.26 29.13 -16.59
C LEU A 668 -4.65 29.44 -17.97
N THR A 669 -4.82 30.67 -18.44
CA THR A 669 -4.14 31.17 -19.65
C THR A 669 -2.79 31.77 -19.25
N VAL A 670 -1.67 31.28 -19.81
CA VAL A 670 -0.34 31.86 -19.58
C VAL A 670 0.17 32.52 -20.86
N ARG A 671 0.42 33.83 -20.84
CA ARG A 671 1.14 34.54 -21.91
C ARG A 671 2.57 34.78 -21.42
N ALA A 672 3.56 34.16 -22.06
CA ALA A 672 4.95 34.39 -21.71
C ALA A 672 5.68 35.16 -22.83
N GLU A 673 6.22 36.33 -22.50
CA GLU A 673 7.10 37.11 -23.37
C GLU A 673 8.57 36.79 -23.10
N GLY A 674 9.44 37.08 -24.07
CA GLY A 674 10.89 36.94 -23.88
C GLY A 674 11.46 35.51 -24.01
N LEU A 675 10.67 34.51 -24.43
CA LEU A 675 11.14 33.13 -24.65
C LEU A 675 12.38 33.07 -25.54
N SER A 676 12.41 33.86 -26.61
CA SER A 676 13.53 33.93 -27.57
C SER A 676 14.85 34.47 -26.99
N SER A 677 14.84 35.01 -25.76
CA SER A 677 16.03 35.48 -25.04
C SER A 677 16.70 34.40 -24.19
N LEU A 678 16.02 33.27 -23.95
CA LEU A 678 16.47 32.18 -23.06
C LEU A 678 17.49 31.24 -23.74
N SER A 679 18.62 31.79 -24.17
CA SER A 679 19.65 31.03 -24.94
C SER A 679 20.30 29.87 -24.16
N SER A 680 20.16 29.83 -22.83
CA SER A 680 20.66 28.77 -21.94
C SER A 680 19.70 27.58 -21.82
N LEU A 681 18.49 27.66 -22.39
CA LEU A 681 17.43 26.68 -22.17
C LEU A 681 17.77 25.33 -22.79
N VAL A 682 17.67 24.28 -21.98
CA VAL A 682 17.93 22.87 -22.32
C VAL A 682 16.64 22.06 -22.35
N TYR A 683 15.70 22.36 -21.45
CA TYR A 683 14.39 21.72 -21.35
C TYR A 683 13.27 22.75 -21.43
N LEU A 684 12.31 22.49 -22.32
CA LEU A 684 11.08 23.27 -22.45
C LEU A 684 9.89 22.32 -22.46
N SER A 685 9.03 22.43 -21.46
CA SER A 685 7.71 21.81 -21.43
C SER A 685 6.63 22.89 -21.32
N TRP A 686 5.68 22.86 -22.24
CA TRP A 686 4.61 23.84 -22.33
C TRP A 686 3.29 23.16 -22.70
N ASN A 687 2.45 22.92 -21.70
CA ASN A 687 1.16 22.27 -21.82
C ASN A 687 0.04 23.23 -21.34
N THR A 688 -0.62 23.91 -22.27
CA THR A 688 -1.65 24.92 -21.95
C THR A 688 -2.86 24.81 -22.90
N PRO A 689 -4.03 24.30 -22.45
CA PRO A 689 -5.16 23.90 -23.31
C PRO A 689 -5.82 25.00 -24.15
N ARG A 690 -5.68 26.26 -23.72
CA ARG A 690 -6.55 27.35 -24.17
C ARG A 690 -5.95 28.22 -25.25
N PHE A 691 -4.63 28.38 -25.29
CA PHE A 691 -3.97 29.27 -26.24
C PHE A 691 -2.64 28.65 -26.70
N ALA A 692 -2.26 28.93 -27.94
CA ALA A 692 -0.96 28.52 -28.40
C ALA A 692 0.15 29.41 -27.80
N PRO A 693 1.29 28.83 -27.39
CA PRO A 693 2.46 29.60 -27.06
C PRO A 693 2.87 30.43 -28.27
N CYS A 694 3.28 31.68 -28.04
CA CYS A 694 4.04 32.43 -29.02
C CYS A 694 5.42 31.75 -29.13
N LEU A 695 5.54 30.77 -30.03
CA LEU A 695 6.80 30.06 -30.31
C LEU A 695 7.73 30.88 -31.22
N ASP A 696 7.44 32.18 -31.39
CA ASP A 696 8.26 33.06 -32.19
C ASP A 696 9.68 33.12 -31.63
N GLY A 697 10.64 32.75 -32.47
CA GLY A 697 12.04 32.69 -32.08
C GLY A 697 12.44 31.43 -31.29
N ILE A 698 11.62 30.37 -31.26
CA ILE A 698 12.04 29.06 -30.69
C ILE A 698 13.36 28.56 -31.29
N GLY A 699 13.62 28.84 -32.57
CA GLY A 699 14.89 28.51 -33.23
C GLY A 699 16.12 29.21 -32.63
N ARG A 700 15.96 30.22 -31.76
CA ARG A 700 17.08 30.83 -31.02
C ARG A 700 17.50 30.02 -29.80
N LEU A 701 16.71 29.04 -29.38
CA LEU A 701 17.00 28.14 -28.25
C LEU A 701 17.96 27.03 -28.69
N THR A 702 19.13 27.41 -29.20
CA THR A 702 20.03 26.48 -29.87
C THR A 702 20.66 25.44 -28.95
N ARG A 703 20.48 25.53 -27.62
CA ARG A 703 20.94 24.52 -26.64
C ARG A 703 19.85 23.52 -26.23
N LEU A 704 18.64 23.66 -26.77
CA LEU A 704 17.50 22.85 -26.39
C LEU A 704 17.72 21.38 -26.74
N GLN A 705 17.59 20.51 -25.73
CA GLN A 705 17.71 19.06 -25.85
C GLN A 705 16.34 18.37 -25.79
N THR A 706 15.40 18.95 -25.04
CA THR A 706 14.05 18.42 -24.92
C THR A 706 13.01 19.51 -25.16
N LEU A 707 12.08 19.22 -26.05
CA LEU A 707 10.95 20.08 -26.38
C LEU A 707 9.65 19.28 -26.20
N GLU A 708 8.79 19.72 -25.29
CA GLU A 708 7.48 19.14 -25.03
C GLU A 708 6.41 20.22 -25.13
N LEU A 709 5.49 20.04 -26.08
CA LEU A 709 4.43 21.00 -26.33
C LEU A 709 3.08 20.27 -26.32
N GLY A 710 2.12 20.76 -25.53
CA GLY A 710 0.81 20.13 -25.34
C GLY A 710 -0.37 21.09 -25.54
N GLU A 711 -1.43 20.58 -26.17
CA GLU A 711 -2.78 21.19 -26.22
C GLU A 711 -2.89 22.61 -26.82
N CYS A 712 -2.17 22.88 -27.91
CA CYS A 712 -2.11 24.22 -28.52
C CYS A 712 -2.93 24.35 -29.83
N LYS A 713 -3.55 25.52 -30.07
CA LYS A 713 -4.51 25.75 -31.19
C LYS A 713 -4.08 26.74 -32.30
N ALA A 714 -2.80 27.15 -32.44
CA ALA A 714 -2.48 28.25 -33.37
C ALA A 714 -1.34 28.03 -34.38
N THR A 715 -0.46 27.05 -34.20
CA THR A 715 0.72 26.93 -35.07
C THR A 715 0.49 25.95 -36.22
N VAL A 716 0.45 26.47 -37.45
CA VAL A 716 0.27 25.67 -38.68
C VAL A 716 1.57 24.93 -39.07
N VAL A 717 2.74 25.55 -38.84
CA VAL A 717 4.06 24.98 -39.12
C VAL A 717 5.01 25.30 -37.98
N LEU A 718 5.66 24.28 -37.42
CA LEU A 718 6.68 24.43 -36.39
C LEU A 718 8.07 24.24 -37.00
N ASP A 719 8.94 25.25 -36.89
CA ASP A 719 10.30 25.26 -37.46
C ASP A 719 11.34 24.88 -36.40
N LEU A 720 11.95 23.70 -36.56
CA LEU A 720 12.97 23.13 -35.67
C LEU A 720 14.39 23.23 -36.28
N THR A 721 14.57 23.93 -37.40
CA THR A 721 15.82 23.90 -38.21
C THR A 721 17.10 24.20 -37.42
N GLU A 722 17.05 25.11 -36.45
CA GLU A 722 18.23 25.50 -35.67
C GLU A 722 18.42 24.70 -34.36
N LEU A 723 17.49 23.81 -34.00
CA LEU A 723 17.51 23.02 -32.77
C LEU A 723 18.33 21.73 -32.93
N ARG A 724 19.63 21.87 -33.19
CA ARG A 724 20.49 20.76 -33.62
C ARG A 724 20.83 19.74 -32.52
N PHE A 725 20.73 20.14 -31.26
CA PHE A 725 21.02 19.30 -30.09
C PHE A 725 19.78 18.61 -29.51
N LEU A 726 18.64 18.72 -30.20
CA LEU A 726 17.39 18.13 -29.75
C LEU A 726 17.51 16.60 -29.73
N ARG A 727 17.30 16.01 -28.55
CA ARG A 727 17.26 14.58 -28.28
C ARG A 727 15.84 14.06 -28.21
N ASN A 728 14.93 14.90 -27.71
CA ASN A 728 13.55 14.54 -27.44
C ASN A 728 12.63 15.64 -27.97
N ALA A 729 11.65 15.27 -28.78
CA ALA A 729 10.62 16.16 -29.28
C ALA A 729 9.24 15.52 -29.10
N SER A 730 8.37 16.15 -28.34
CA SER A 730 6.99 15.71 -28.11
C SER A 730 6.04 16.86 -28.40
N VAL A 731 5.10 16.66 -29.30
CA VAL A 731 4.06 17.64 -29.66
C VAL A 731 2.72 16.91 -29.61
N ILE A 732 1.93 17.17 -28.58
CA ILE A 732 0.75 16.38 -28.20
C ILE A 732 -0.51 17.22 -28.40
N ARG A 733 -1.52 16.67 -29.09
CA ARG A 733 -2.82 17.33 -29.29
C ARG A 733 -2.70 18.71 -29.95
N PHE A 734 -1.98 18.80 -31.07
CA PHE A 734 -1.90 20.00 -31.92
C PHE A 734 -2.84 19.87 -33.13
N PRO A 735 -4.14 20.24 -33.01
CA PRO A 735 -5.14 20.01 -34.05
C PRO A 735 -4.85 20.74 -35.38
N ASP A 736 -4.10 21.85 -35.35
CA ASP A 736 -3.85 22.72 -36.50
C ASP A 736 -2.46 22.56 -37.13
N LEU A 737 -1.57 21.75 -36.53
CA LEU A 737 -0.23 21.49 -37.08
C LEU A 737 -0.35 20.70 -38.39
N ILE A 738 0.17 21.25 -39.49
CA ILE A 738 0.12 20.62 -40.81
C ILE A 738 1.43 19.89 -41.15
N SER A 739 2.58 20.44 -40.73
CA SER A 739 3.91 19.90 -41.03
C SER A 739 4.97 20.40 -40.05
N LEU A 740 6.05 19.61 -39.89
CA LEU A 740 7.27 19.98 -39.16
C LEU A 740 8.37 20.34 -40.16
N LYS A 741 9.03 21.49 -39.95
CA LYS A 741 10.16 21.94 -40.77
C LYS A 741 11.47 21.76 -40.00
N GLY A 742 12.53 21.38 -40.70
CA GLY A 742 13.89 21.32 -40.15
C GLY A 742 14.37 19.93 -39.72
N LEU A 743 13.48 18.92 -39.70
CA LEU A 743 13.87 17.52 -39.50
C LEU A 743 14.81 17.10 -40.64
N SER A 744 16.04 16.72 -40.29
CA SER A 744 17.08 16.34 -41.23
C SER A 744 18.18 15.55 -40.54
N SER A 745 19.08 14.97 -41.32
CA SER A 745 20.33 14.34 -40.83
C SER A 745 21.20 15.20 -39.92
N ARG A 746 20.98 16.54 -39.86
CA ARG A 746 21.68 17.43 -38.92
C ARG A 746 21.27 17.23 -37.46
N MET A 747 20.10 16.67 -37.19
CA MET A 747 19.62 16.35 -35.84
C MET A 747 20.13 14.97 -35.42
N ALA A 748 21.45 14.82 -35.36
CA ALA A 748 22.12 13.53 -35.15
C ALA A 748 21.87 12.90 -33.78
N ASP A 749 21.42 13.69 -32.80
CA ASP A 749 21.17 13.26 -31.42
C ASP A 749 19.68 12.97 -31.12
N LEU A 750 18.76 13.20 -32.09
CA LEU A 750 17.32 13.02 -31.87
C LEU A 750 16.97 11.53 -31.76
N ARG A 751 16.49 11.12 -30.58
CA ARG A 751 16.14 9.74 -30.22
C ARG A 751 14.64 9.51 -30.15
N PHE A 752 13.87 10.49 -29.71
CA PHE A 752 12.44 10.33 -29.50
C PHE A 752 11.65 11.45 -30.19
N LEU A 753 10.74 11.08 -31.08
CA LEU A 753 9.84 12.01 -31.77
C LEU A 753 8.39 11.54 -31.59
N ARG A 754 7.59 12.33 -30.88
CA ARG A 754 6.18 12.03 -30.58
C ARG A 754 5.28 13.14 -31.07
N LEU A 755 4.30 12.78 -31.89
CA LEU A 755 3.32 13.68 -32.50
C LEU A 755 1.87 13.17 -32.31
N PRO A 756 1.46 12.69 -31.11
CA PRO A 756 0.13 12.14 -30.95
C PRO A 756 -0.96 13.21 -31.08
N ASP A 757 -2.11 12.83 -31.62
CA ASP A 757 -3.30 13.66 -31.82
C ASP A 757 -3.06 14.94 -32.63
N CYS A 758 -2.03 14.97 -33.49
CA CYS A 758 -1.81 16.04 -34.47
C CYS A 758 -2.74 15.86 -35.68
N LYS A 759 -4.04 16.08 -35.47
CA LYS A 759 -5.12 15.70 -36.41
C LYS A 759 -5.03 16.33 -37.80
N SER A 760 -4.34 17.47 -37.96
CA SER A 760 -4.13 18.11 -39.27
C SER A 760 -2.80 17.80 -39.94
N LEU A 761 -1.93 17.02 -39.30
CA LEU A 761 -0.62 16.67 -39.83
C LEU A 761 -0.80 15.87 -41.13
N ARG A 762 -0.20 16.33 -42.23
CA ARG A 762 -0.33 15.69 -43.55
C ARG A 762 0.90 14.89 -43.95
N GLU A 763 2.07 15.41 -43.59
CA GLU A 763 3.38 14.85 -43.91
C GLU A 763 4.39 15.22 -42.82
N CYS A 764 5.48 14.47 -42.75
CA CYS A 764 6.59 14.74 -41.85
C CYS A 764 7.91 14.47 -42.60
N PRO A 765 8.34 15.41 -43.49
CA PRO A 765 9.54 15.22 -44.30
C PRO A 765 10.79 15.14 -43.43
N GLY A 766 11.82 14.43 -43.90
CA GLY A 766 13.12 14.35 -43.21
C GLY A 766 13.20 13.37 -42.03
N VAL A 767 12.08 12.81 -41.54
CA VAL A 767 12.09 11.78 -40.46
C VAL A 767 12.94 10.56 -40.82
N GLY A 768 12.93 10.15 -42.09
CA GLY A 768 13.74 9.02 -42.58
C GLY A 768 15.26 9.26 -42.57
N GLU A 769 15.72 10.47 -42.23
CA GLU A 769 17.14 10.82 -42.11
C GLU A 769 17.64 10.82 -40.65
N LEU A 770 16.77 10.54 -39.67
CA LEU A 770 17.09 10.62 -38.24
C LEU A 770 17.72 9.31 -37.72
N TYR A 771 18.95 9.01 -38.13
CA TYR A 771 19.61 7.71 -37.87
C TYR A 771 19.71 7.28 -36.38
N ALA A 772 19.61 8.22 -35.44
CA ALA A 772 19.66 7.97 -34.00
C ALA A 772 18.28 7.67 -33.37
N LEU A 773 17.19 7.74 -34.14
CA LEU A 773 15.83 7.63 -33.63
C LEU A 773 15.56 6.22 -33.07
N GLU A 774 15.06 6.18 -31.83
CA GLU A 774 14.71 4.99 -31.05
C GLU A 774 13.17 4.84 -30.91
N MET A 775 12.41 5.95 -30.88
CA MET A 775 10.94 5.95 -30.83
C MET A 775 10.34 6.97 -31.80
N LEU A 776 9.29 6.56 -32.51
CA LEU A 776 8.51 7.41 -33.40
C LEU A 776 7.01 7.20 -33.20
N VAL A 777 6.29 8.26 -32.82
CA VAL A 777 4.84 8.19 -32.52
C VAL A 777 4.06 9.22 -33.35
N PHE A 778 3.02 8.77 -34.06
CA PHE A 778 2.05 9.56 -34.82
C PHE A 778 0.59 9.22 -34.45
N SER A 779 0.32 8.55 -33.34
CA SER A 779 -1.02 8.06 -33.00
C SER A 779 -2.10 9.16 -33.08
N GLY A 780 -3.26 8.90 -33.68
CA GLY A 780 -4.34 9.88 -33.84
C GLY A 780 -4.12 10.93 -34.94
N CYS A 781 -3.06 10.84 -35.75
CA CYS A 781 -2.82 11.73 -36.90
C CYS A 781 -3.72 11.38 -38.11
N GLY A 782 -5.01 11.66 -38.02
CA GLY A 782 -6.01 11.21 -39.01
C GLY A 782 -5.82 11.69 -40.47
N LYS A 783 -5.10 12.80 -40.71
CA LYS A 783 -4.80 13.34 -42.06
C LYS A 783 -3.40 12.98 -42.58
N LEU A 784 -2.62 12.20 -41.84
CA LEU A 784 -1.27 11.81 -42.27
C LEU A 784 -1.38 10.82 -43.44
N GLU A 785 -1.04 11.28 -44.64
CA GLU A 785 -1.22 10.50 -45.87
C GLU A 785 0.02 9.70 -46.26
N LYS A 786 1.22 10.22 -45.95
CA LYS A 786 2.50 9.65 -46.38
C LYS A 786 3.56 9.75 -45.28
N LEU A 787 4.35 8.69 -45.14
CA LEU A 787 5.60 8.69 -44.39
C LEU A 787 6.80 8.63 -45.35
N PRO A 788 7.94 9.26 -45.02
CA PRO A 788 9.19 9.02 -45.73
C PRO A 788 9.66 7.57 -45.52
N CYS A 789 10.62 7.12 -46.33
CA CYS A 789 11.23 5.81 -46.14
C CYS A 789 11.96 5.72 -44.80
N LEU A 790 11.51 4.81 -43.93
CA LEU A 790 12.03 4.63 -42.58
C LEU A 790 13.19 3.63 -42.52
N GLY A 791 13.53 2.92 -43.60
CA GLY A 791 14.47 1.79 -43.56
C GLY A 791 15.91 2.12 -43.13
N ARG A 792 16.26 3.41 -43.00
CA ARG A 792 17.54 3.88 -42.45
C ARG A 792 17.55 4.01 -40.93
N LEU A 793 16.39 3.95 -40.27
CA LEU A 793 16.23 4.12 -38.83
C LEU A 793 16.53 2.80 -38.09
N THR A 794 17.74 2.26 -38.27
CA THR A 794 18.12 0.92 -37.78
C THR A 794 18.19 0.80 -36.25
N LYS A 795 18.12 1.92 -35.53
CA LYS A 795 18.01 1.99 -34.06
C LYS A 795 16.58 2.08 -33.55
N LEU A 796 15.59 2.23 -34.43
CA LEU A 796 14.18 2.39 -34.06
C LEU A 796 13.68 1.11 -33.38
N ARG A 797 13.16 1.26 -32.16
CA ARG A 797 12.59 0.18 -31.34
C ARG A 797 11.07 0.26 -31.30
N GLU A 798 10.52 1.47 -31.31
CA GLU A 798 9.09 1.68 -31.14
C GLU A 798 8.53 2.54 -32.29
N LEU A 799 7.53 2.03 -32.99
CA LEU A 799 6.82 2.74 -34.05
C LEU A 799 5.31 2.68 -33.81
N TRP A 800 4.70 3.82 -33.47
CA TRP A 800 3.27 3.89 -33.18
C TRP A 800 2.57 4.83 -34.16
N ILE A 801 1.63 4.30 -34.92
CA ILE A 801 0.84 5.02 -35.93
C ILE A 801 -0.66 4.76 -35.77
N SER A 802 -1.12 4.26 -34.61
CA SER A 802 -2.54 3.95 -34.37
C SER A 802 -3.47 5.12 -34.73
N ASP A 803 -4.66 4.83 -35.23
CA ASP A 803 -5.65 5.83 -35.69
C ASP A 803 -5.14 6.83 -36.77
N CYS A 804 -4.03 6.53 -37.47
CA CYS A 804 -3.62 7.24 -38.69
C CYS A 804 -4.51 6.83 -39.88
N LYS A 805 -5.77 7.26 -39.86
CA LYS A 805 -6.83 6.81 -40.80
C LYS A 805 -6.56 7.07 -42.29
N SER A 806 -5.57 7.91 -42.63
CA SER A 806 -5.22 8.26 -44.01
C SER A 806 -3.98 7.54 -44.55
N ILE A 807 -3.17 6.90 -43.70
CA ILE A 807 -1.93 6.25 -44.11
C ILE A 807 -2.23 4.97 -44.91
N ARG A 808 -1.50 4.73 -45.99
CA ARG A 808 -1.71 3.57 -46.88
C ARG A 808 -0.66 2.48 -46.79
N GLU A 809 0.57 2.89 -46.48
CA GLU A 809 1.75 2.04 -46.39
C GLU A 809 2.77 2.67 -45.43
N VAL A 810 3.70 1.84 -44.94
CA VAL A 810 4.84 2.28 -44.12
C VAL A 810 6.14 1.91 -44.86
N PRO A 811 6.69 2.83 -45.68
CA PRO A 811 7.85 2.51 -46.52
C PRO A 811 9.11 2.22 -45.67
N GLY A 812 9.81 1.12 -45.97
CA GLY A 812 11.04 0.71 -45.28
C GLY A 812 10.84 0.00 -43.94
N LEU A 813 9.61 -0.37 -43.57
CA LEU A 813 9.30 -1.09 -42.32
C LEU A 813 10.08 -2.42 -42.17
N SER A 814 10.30 -3.15 -43.27
CA SER A 814 11.04 -4.43 -43.24
C SER A 814 12.52 -4.33 -42.87
N ASP A 815 13.11 -3.12 -42.93
CA ASP A 815 14.52 -2.89 -42.66
C ASP A 815 14.78 -2.45 -41.20
N LEU A 816 13.72 -2.28 -40.39
CA LEU A 816 13.78 -1.86 -39.00
C LEU A 816 14.15 -3.02 -38.06
N VAL A 817 15.31 -3.64 -38.27
CA VAL A 817 15.74 -4.88 -37.56
C VAL A 817 15.84 -4.75 -36.02
N SER A 818 15.84 -3.53 -35.48
CA SER A 818 15.82 -3.28 -34.04
C SER A 818 14.42 -3.06 -33.45
N LEU A 819 13.37 -3.12 -34.28
CA LEU A 819 12.00 -2.84 -33.86
C LEU A 819 11.51 -3.89 -32.86
N GLU A 820 11.05 -3.42 -31.71
CA GLU A 820 10.51 -4.19 -30.60
C GLU A 820 8.98 -4.04 -30.53
N GLU A 821 8.44 -2.88 -30.91
CA GLU A 821 7.00 -2.59 -30.90
C GLU A 821 6.52 -1.90 -32.18
N PHE A 822 5.45 -2.44 -32.78
CA PHE A 822 4.74 -1.83 -33.89
C PHE A 822 3.24 -1.76 -33.61
N LEU A 823 2.72 -0.54 -33.44
CA LEU A 823 1.31 -0.26 -33.18
C LEU A 823 0.69 0.49 -34.35
N ALA A 824 -0.32 -0.07 -34.99
CA ALA A 824 -1.02 0.52 -36.12
C ALA A 824 -2.55 0.34 -36.02
N GLU A 825 -3.08 -0.02 -34.86
CA GLU A 825 -4.51 -0.21 -34.63
C GLU A 825 -5.35 0.94 -35.22
N GLY A 826 -6.45 0.64 -35.93
CA GLY A 826 -7.37 1.67 -36.41
C GLY A 826 -6.88 2.44 -37.64
N CYS A 827 -5.76 2.05 -38.26
CA CYS A 827 -5.32 2.59 -39.55
C CYS A 827 -6.22 2.08 -40.70
N SER A 828 -7.40 2.66 -40.84
CA SER A 828 -8.47 2.21 -41.75
C SER A 828 -8.14 2.23 -43.26
N LYS A 829 -6.99 2.78 -43.67
CA LYS A 829 -6.52 2.79 -45.06
C LYS A 829 -5.17 2.08 -45.25
N LEU A 830 -4.59 1.52 -44.18
CA LEU A 830 -3.33 0.79 -44.24
C LEU A 830 -3.58 -0.57 -44.89
N VAL A 831 -3.18 -0.67 -46.16
CA VAL A 831 -3.49 -1.82 -47.03
C VAL A 831 -2.24 -2.63 -47.33
N ILE A 832 -1.08 -1.98 -47.38
CA ILE A 832 0.20 -2.57 -47.79
C ILE A 832 1.12 -2.66 -46.56
N LEU A 833 1.43 -3.89 -46.14
CA LEU A 833 2.51 -4.20 -45.22
C LEU A 833 3.56 -5.05 -45.95
N PRO A 834 4.87 -4.82 -45.72
CA PRO A 834 5.92 -5.67 -46.26
C PRO A 834 5.99 -6.99 -45.50
N ASP A 835 6.88 -7.88 -45.94
CA ASP A 835 7.28 -9.04 -45.17
C ASP A 835 7.99 -8.60 -43.87
N LEU A 836 7.51 -9.10 -42.73
CA LEU A 836 7.99 -8.73 -41.40
C LEU A 836 8.95 -9.78 -40.81
N ALA A 837 9.27 -10.86 -41.53
CA ALA A 837 10.08 -11.97 -41.01
C ALA A 837 11.49 -11.54 -40.53
N LYS A 838 11.99 -10.40 -41.00
CA LYS A 838 13.28 -9.83 -40.56
C LYS A 838 13.24 -9.17 -39.18
N LEU A 839 12.05 -8.85 -38.65
CA LEU A 839 11.87 -8.13 -37.39
C LEU A 839 11.95 -9.08 -36.19
N THR A 840 13.08 -9.78 -36.05
CA THR A 840 13.26 -10.87 -35.07
C THR A 840 13.21 -10.43 -33.61
N LYS A 841 13.39 -9.13 -33.34
CA LYS A 841 13.29 -8.51 -32.01
C LYS A 841 11.88 -8.03 -31.66
N LEU A 842 10.93 -8.07 -32.60
CA LEU A 842 9.57 -7.60 -32.38
C LEU A 842 8.91 -8.43 -31.27
N ARG A 843 8.36 -7.75 -30.27
CA ARG A 843 7.66 -8.31 -29.11
C ARG A 843 6.17 -8.06 -29.19
N TYR A 844 5.80 -6.87 -29.67
CA TYR A 844 4.41 -6.43 -29.76
C TYR A 844 4.07 -6.00 -31.19
N LEU A 845 3.05 -6.64 -31.77
CA LEU A 845 2.52 -6.31 -33.10
C LEU A 845 1.02 -6.09 -33.00
N ASP A 846 0.56 -4.87 -33.30
CA ASP A 846 -0.86 -4.55 -33.41
C ASP A 846 -1.18 -3.88 -34.74
N ILE A 847 -1.96 -4.58 -35.55
CA ILE A 847 -2.51 -4.13 -36.82
C ILE A 847 -4.03 -4.38 -36.86
N GLU A 848 -4.70 -4.34 -35.70
CA GLU A 848 -6.16 -4.45 -35.64
C GLU A 848 -6.84 -3.29 -36.40
N LYS A 849 -8.02 -3.57 -36.95
CA LYS A 849 -8.82 -2.63 -37.75
C LYS A 849 -8.06 -2.03 -38.95
N CYS A 850 -7.01 -2.72 -39.43
CA CYS A 850 -6.31 -2.41 -40.67
C CYS A 850 -6.79 -3.32 -41.81
N PRO A 851 -7.20 -2.79 -42.98
CA PRO A 851 -7.65 -3.60 -44.10
C PRO A 851 -6.45 -4.14 -44.94
N VAL A 852 -5.53 -4.85 -44.29
CA VAL A 852 -4.36 -5.42 -44.96
C VAL A 852 -4.76 -6.46 -46.00
N GLN A 853 -4.19 -6.37 -47.20
CA GLN A 853 -4.57 -7.21 -48.36
C GLN A 853 -3.91 -8.60 -48.36
N LYS A 854 -2.86 -8.80 -47.55
CA LYS A 854 -2.15 -10.09 -47.42
C LYS A 854 -1.65 -10.23 -45.99
N VAL A 855 -1.50 -11.48 -45.53
CA VAL A 855 -0.83 -11.77 -44.27
C VAL A 855 0.64 -11.37 -44.42
N PRO A 856 1.20 -10.49 -43.57
CA PRO A 856 2.63 -10.21 -43.59
C PRO A 856 3.41 -11.49 -43.25
N GLY A 857 4.64 -11.65 -43.74
CA GLY A 857 5.46 -12.79 -43.33
C GLY A 857 5.72 -12.73 -41.82
N LEU A 858 5.07 -13.60 -41.06
CA LEU A 858 5.16 -13.67 -39.60
C LEU A 858 6.20 -14.70 -39.12
N ASP A 859 6.70 -15.54 -40.01
CA ASP A 859 7.40 -16.76 -39.64
C ASP A 859 8.80 -16.57 -39.02
N GLY A 860 9.37 -15.36 -39.12
CA GLY A 860 10.60 -14.95 -38.45
C GLY A 860 10.42 -14.17 -37.14
N LEU A 861 9.19 -13.94 -36.69
CA LEU A 861 8.88 -13.12 -35.50
C LEU A 861 9.02 -13.89 -34.17
N LEU A 862 10.20 -14.48 -33.94
CA LEU A 862 10.45 -15.43 -32.85
C LEU A 862 10.30 -14.84 -31.43
N SER A 863 10.39 -13.52 -31.27
CA SER A 863 10.30 -12.84 -29.98
C SER A 863 8.90 -12.29 -29.67
N VAL A 864 7.92 -12.44 -30.57
CA VAL A 864 6.59 -11.83 -30.40
C VAL A 864 5.84 -12.51 -29.26
N THR A 865 5.43 -11.71 -28.28
CA THR A 865 4.61 -12.13 -27.14
C THR A 865 3.14 -11.78 -27.33
N THR A 866 2.85 -10.71 -28.09
CA THR A 866 1.49 -10.24 -28.36
C THR A 866 1.29 -9.95 -29.84
N LEU A 867 0.26 -10.57 -30.44
CA LEU A 867 -0.13 -10.39 -31.83
C LEU A 867 -1.62 -10.03 -31.92
N ASN A 868 -1.91 -8.79 -32.32
CA ASN A 868 -3.26 -8.33 -32.64
C ASN A 868 -3.35 -8.01 -34.14
N ALA A 869 -4.24 -8.66 -34.87
CA ALA A 869 -4.32 -8.47 -36.31
C ALA A 869 -5.73 -8.61 -36.89
N SER A 870 -6.12 -7.67 -37.75
CA SER A 870 -7.30 -7.81 -38.61
C SER A 870 -6.87 -8.21 -40.03
N PHE A 871 -7.44 -9.29 -40.54
CA PHE A 871 -7.15 -9.81 -41.87
C PHE A 871 -8.30 -9.65 -42.86
N GLY A 872 -9.27 -8.77 -42.61
CA GLY A 872 -10.19 -8.29 -43.65
C GLY A 872 -10.90 -9.36 -44.50
N LYS A 873 -11.24 -10.52 -43.93
CA LYS A 873 -11.83 -11.70 -44.60
C LYS A 873 -10.91 -12.43 -45.58
N LEU A 874 -9.59 -12.29 -45.44
CA LEU A 874 -8.60 -13.06 -46.20
C LEU A 874 -8.78 -14.56 -45.98
N SER A 875 -8.61 -15.33 -47.06
CA SER A 875 -8.68 -16.79 -47.07
C SER A 875 -7.41 -17.40 -47.66
N GLY A 876 -6.94 -18.53 -47.12
CA GLY A 876 -5.74 -19.20 -47.60
C GLY A 876 -5.06 -20.06 -46.53
N GLU A 877 -3.75 -20.28 -46.69
CA GLU A 877 -2.93 -20.93 -45.67
C GLU A 877 -2.94 -20.12 -44.36
N PRO A 878 -2.99 -20.79 -43.19
CA PRO A 878 -3.01 -20.12 -41.89
C PRO A 878 -1.83 -19.16 -41.77
N PRO A 879 -1.96 -18.07 -40.98
CA PRO A 879 -0.78 -17.38 -40.48
C PRO A 879 0.10 -18.45 -39.82
N VAL A 880 1.42 -18.46 -40.09
CA VAL A 880 2.35 -19.50 -39.61
C VAL A 880 2.63 -19.31 -38.10
N LEU A 881 1.57 -19.34 -37.29
CA LEU A 881 1.59 -19.16 -35.85
C LEU A 881 2.42 -20.25 -35.17
N SER A 882 2.54 -21.42 -35.78
CA SER A 882 3.29 -22.56 -35.23
C SER A 882 4.78 -22.29 -34.97
N LYS A 883 5.35 -21.26 -35.60
CA LYS A 883 6.75 -20.84 -35.37
C LYS A 883 6.89 -19.80 -34.26
N LEU A 884 5.80 -19.21 -33.77
CA LEU A 884 5.79 -18.11 -32.79
C LEU A 884 5.80 -18.66 -31.35
N SER A 885 6.87 -19.33 -30.95
CA SER A 885 6.93 -20.07 -29.67
C SER A 885 6.86 -19.21 -28.40
N ALA A 886 7.15 -17.90 -28.50
CA ALA A 886 7.09 -16.95 -27.38
C ALA A 886 5.70 -16.31 -27.16
N LEU A 887 4.73 -16.62 -28.03
CA LEU A 887 3.45 -15.93 -28.10
C LEU A 887 2.56 -16.27 -26.89
N LYS A 888 2.14 -15.23 -26.17
CA LYS A 888 1.27 -15.32 -24.98
C LYS A 888 -0.14 -14.84 -25.24
N SER A 889 -0.31 -13.86 -26.12
CA SER A 889 -1.61 -13.29 -26.45
C SER A 889 -1.79 -13.18 -27.96
N VAL A 890 -2.92 -13.66 -28.45
CA VAL A 890 -3.31 -13.61 -29.86
C VAL A 890 -4.71 -13.05 -29.98
N SER A 891 -4.85 -11.96 -30.72
CA SER A 891 -6.12 -11.44 -31.20
C SER A 891 -6.14 -11.46 -32.72
N ILE A 892 -7.08 -12.19 -33.31
CA ILE A 892 -7.23 -12.27 -34.77
C ILE A 892 -8.67 -11.94 -35.16
N ASP A 893 -8.84 -10.98 -36.06
CA ASP A 893 -10.12 -10.54 -36.58
C ASP A 893 -10.25 -10.81 -38.09
N GLY A 894 -11.38 -11.38 -38.50
CA GLY A 894 -11.77 -11.54 -39.90
C GLY A 894 -10.89 -12.52 -40.69
N TRP A 895 -10.38 -13.60 -40.08
CA TRP A 895 -9.66 -14.65 -40.81
C TRP A 895 -10.63 -15.70 -41.39
N ASN A 896 -10.48 -16.07 -42.68
CA ASN A 896 -11.30 -17.08 -43.37
C ASN A 896 -10.46 -18.30 -43.79
N GLY A 897 -9.96 -19.09 -42.84
CA GLY A 897 -9.15 -20.27 -43.09
C GLY A 897 -8.93 -21.11 -41.84
N PRO A 898 -8.26 -22.27 -41.95
CA PRO A 898 -7.86 -23.03 -40.78
C PRO A 898 -6.98 -22.15 -39.89
N ILE A 899 -7.13 -22.25 -38.56
CA ILE A 899 -6.35 -21.42 -37.62
C ILE A 899 -5.94 -22.22 -36.37
N TRP A 900 -6.78 -23.17 -35.98
CA TRP A 900 -6.59 -23.91 -34.76
C TRP A 900 -5.38 -24.84 -34.78
N THR A 901 -4.96 -25.30 -35.96
CA THR A 901 -3.73 -26.08 -36.14
C THR A 901 -2.48 -25.29 -35.77
N GLY A 902 -2.44 -23.98 -36.06
CA GLY A 902 -1.38 -23.08 -35.63
C GLY A 902 -1.44 -22.78 -34.14
N ILE A 903 -2.63 -22.59 -33.59
CA ILE A 903 -2.85 -22.35 -32.16
C ILE A 903 -2.37 -23.53 -31.31
N ARG A 904 -2.61 -24.77 -31.74
CA ARG A 904 -2.20 -26.00 -31.02
C ARG A 904 -0.70 -26.10 -30.71
N SER A 905 0.14 -25.43 -31.49
CA SER A 905 1.60 -25.40 -31.31
C SER A 905 2.10 -24.30 -30.36
N LEU A 906 1.23 -23.41 -29.87
CA LEU A 906 1.61 -22.26 -29.05
C LEU A 906 1.62 -22.60 -27.55
N LEU A 907 2.68 -23.28 -27.09
CA LEU A 907 2.78 -23.77 -25.69
C LEU A 907 2.77 -22.66 -24.62
N MET A 908 3.06 -21.41 -25.00
CA MET A 908 3.11 -20.24 -24.10
C MET A 908 1.81 -19.42 -24.12
N LEU A 909 0.82 -19.80 -24.93
CA LEU A 909 -0.41 -19.04 -25.12
C LEU A 909 -1.26 -19.01 -23.84
N GLU A 910 -1.63 -17.81 -23.42
CA GLU A 910 -2.46 -17.52 -22.25
C GLU A 910 -3.81 -16.93 -22.67
N VAL A 911 -3.83 -16.09 -23.71
CA VAL A 911 -5.03 -15.36 -24.15
C VAL A 911 -5.27 -15.58 -25.66
N LEU A 912 -6.48 -16.00 -26.01
CA LEU A 912 -6.93 -16.19 -27.38
C LEU A 912 -8.24 -15.43 -27.65
N LEU A 913 -8.18 -14.43 -28.53
CA LEU A 913 -9.33 -13.64 -28.97
C LEU A 913 -9.52 -13.84 -30.48
N LEU A 914 -10.68 -14.33 -30.89
CA LEU A 914 -11.03 -14.49 -32.29
C LEU A 914 -12.32 -13.71 -32.59
N THR A 915 -12.27 -12.82 -33.57
CA THR A 915 -13.43 -12.02 -33.98
C THR A 915 -13.74 -12.23 -35.45
N SER A 916 -15.01 -12.44 -35.82
CA SER A 916 -15.45 -12.60 -37.22
C SER A 916 -14.69 -13.68 -38.02
N CYS A 917 -14.10 -14.67 -37.35
CA CYS A 917 -13.27 -15.70 -37.97
C CYS A 917 -14.11 -16.91 -38.43
N LYS A 918 -13.68 -17.53 -39.53
CA LYS A 918 -14.32 -18.69 -40.16
C LYS A 918 -13.23 -19.64 -40.63
N GLY A 919 -13.48 -20.93 -40.66
CA GLY A 919 -12.43 -21.88 -41.02
C GLY A 919 -12.83 -23.32 -40.72
N ASP A 920 -11.97 -24.01 -39.98
CA ASP A 920 -12.18 -25.40 -39.56
C ASP A 920 -13.57 -25.55 -38.91
N ASP A 921 -14.38 -26.50 -39.38
CA ASP A 921 -15.68 -26.78 -38.77
C ASP A 921 -15.53 -27.30 -37.32
N ALA A 922 -14.36 -27.87 -36.97
CA ALA A 922 -14.07 -28.41 -35.65
C ALA A 922 -12.68 -28.00 -35.13
N THR A 923 -12.63 -27.65 -33.84
CA THR A 923 -11.37 -27.44 -33.11
C THR A 923 -10.60 -28.76 -32.92
N PRO A 924 -9.28 -28.80 -33.14
CA PRO A 924 -8.42 -29.90 -32.74
C PRO A 924 -8.28 -29.94 -31.21
N ASP A 925 -7.78 -31.06 -30.69
CA ASP A 925 -7.44 -31.19 -29.28
C ASP A 925 -6.29 -30.25 -28.89
N LEU A 926 -6.58 -29.32 -27.97
CA LEU A 926 -5.67 -28.29 -27.47
C LEU A 926 -5.00 -28.63 -26.13
N GLN A 927 -4.97 -29.91 -25.74
CA GLN A 927 -4.32 -30.38 -24.50
C GLN A 927 -2.89 -29.84 -24.29
N ASN A 928 -2.12 -29.62 -25.36
CA ASN A 928 -0.74 -29.12 -25.27
C ASN A 928 -0.64 -27.63 -24.87
N VAL A 929 -1.74 -26.86 -24.93
CA VAL A 929 -1.79 -25.43 -24.63
C VAL A 929 -2.19 -25.22 -23.16
N GLU A 930 -1.41 -25.80 -22.24
CA GLU A 930 -1.75 -25.88 -20.81
C GLU A 930 -1.86 -24.52 -20.11
N ARG A 931 -1.29 -23.46 -20.69
CA ARG A 931 -1.27 -22.11 -20.13
C ARG A 931 -2.47 -21.26 -20.54
N LEU A 932 -3.35 -21.76 -21.41
CA LEU A 932 -4.50 -21.02 -21.92
C LEU A 932 -5.47 -20.73 -20.76
N ARG A 933 -5.69 -19.44 -20.47
CA ARG A 933 -6.56 -18.95 -19.39
C ARG A 933 -7.81 -18.27 -19.93
N ASP A 934 -7.65 -17.47 -20.98
CA ASP A 934 -8.74 -16.65 -21.51
C ASP A 934 -8.99 -16.96 -22.97
N VAL A 935 -10.23 -17.34 -23.28
CA VAL A 935 -10.68 -17.58 -24.65
C VAL A 935 -11.94 -16.75 -24.91
N SER A 936 -11.90 -15.92 -25.95
CA SER A 936 -13.06 -15.15 -26.40
C SER A 936 -13.27 -15.30 -27.89
N LEU A 937 -14.47 -15.73 -28.30
CA LEU A 937 -14.86 -15.80 -29.70
C LEU A 937 -16.07 -14.90 -29.93
N ARG A 938 -15.96 -14.01 -30.91
CA ARG A 938 -17.02 -13.05 -31.26
C ARG A 938 -17.39 -13.16 -32.74
N GLY A 939 -18.65 -13.38 -33.09
CA GLY A 939 -19.09 -13.40 -34.49
C GLY A 939 -18.43 -14.49 -35.34
N CYS A 940 -17.88 -15.53 -34.71
CA CYS A 940 -17.16 -16.60 -35.40
C CYS A 940 -18.12 -17.68 -35.91
N GLU A 941 -17.76 -18.34 -37.01
CA GLU A 941 -18.62 -19.33 -37.68
C GLU A 941 -18.17 -20.79 -37.48
N TYR A 942 -17.49 -21.10 -36.39
CA TYR A 942 -17.09 -22.47 -36.04
C TYR A 942 -18.29 -23.29 -35.58
N LYS A 943 -18.35 -24.58 -35.94
CA LYS A 943 -19.45 -25.48 -35.54
C LYS A 943 -19.16 -26.27 -34.27
N ASP A 944 -17.90 -26.66 -34.05
CA ASP A 944 -17.51 -27.54 -32.97
C ASP A 944 -16.27 -27.01 -32.23
N LEU A 945 -16.42 -26.71 -30.94
CA LEU A 945 -15.37 -26.25 -30.04
C LEU A 945 -14.93 -27.33 -29.01
N SER A 946 -15.33 -28.59 -29.20
CA SER A 946 -15.06 -29.70 -28.26
C SER A 946 -13.58 -29.98 -28.01
N GLY A 947 -12.69 -29.57 -28.91
CA GLY A 947 -11.23 -29.69 -28.78
C GLY A 947 -10.63 -28.85 -27.65
N LEU A 948 -11.38 -27.87 -27.12
CA LEU A 948 -10.98 -27.09 -25.94
C LEU A 948 -11.19 -27.84 -24.61
N SER A 949 -11.88 -28.98 -24.59
CA SER A 949 -12.26 -29.71 -23.35
C SER A 949 -11.07 -30.12 -22.48
N ASN A 950 -9.88 -30.28 -23.07
CA ASN A 950 -8.66 -30.65 -22.35
C ASN A 950 -7.82 -29.45 -21.90
N SER A 951 -8.29 -28.22 -22.09
CA SER A 951 -7.61 -26.98 -21.70
C SER A 951 -7.85 -26.69 -20.21
N THR A 952 -7.36 -27.57 -19.33
CA THR A 952 -7.65 -27.52 -17.88
C THR A 952 -7.19 -26.25 -17.16
N GLY A 953 -6.33 -25.45 -17.81
CA GLY A 953 -5.90 -24.13 -17.37
C GLY A 953 -6.92 -23.00 -17.56
N LEU A 954 -8.01 -23.23 -18.31
CA LEU A 954 -8.94 -22.18 -18.73
C LEU A 954 -9.72 -21.62 -17.53
N GLU A 955 -9.65 -20.30 -17.37
CA GLU A 955 -10.29 -19.52 -16.30
C GLU A 955 -11.52 -18.77 -16.84
N THR A 956 -11.40 -18.21 -18.05
CA THR A 956 -12.48 -17.45 -18.71
C THR A 956 -12.79 -17.98 -20.10
N PHE A 957 -14.08 -18.21 -20.37
CA PHE A 957 -14.58 -18.57 -21.70
C PHE A 957 -15.74 -17.66 -22.11
N ARG A 958 -15.59 -16.94 -23.23
CA ARG A 958 -16.61 -16.00 -23.74
C ARG A 958 -16.98 -16.28 -25.19
N LEU A 959 -18.27 -16.37 -25.46
CA LEU A 959 -18.86 -16.52 -26.78
C LEU A 959 -19.89 -15.41 -27.00
N PHE A 960 -19.76 -14.70 -28.12
CA PHE A 960 -20.71 -13.65 -28.50
C PHE A 960 -21.05 -13.74 -29.99
N GLY A 961 -22.31 -13.91 -30.38
CA GLY A 961 -22.67 -13.83 -31.81
C GLY A 961 -22.19 -15.01 -32.66
N CYS A 962 -21.85 -16.16 -32.06
CA CYS A 962 -21.29 -17.31 -32.77
C CYS A 962 -22.40 -18.24 -33.29
N ASP A 963 -23.13 -17.79 -34.30
CA ASP A 963 -24.39 -18.41 -34.72
C ASP A 963 -24.29 -19.81 -35.32
N LYS A 964 -23.13 -20.24 -35.84
CA LYS A 964 -22.99 -21.59 -36.41
C LYS A 964 -22.60 -22.67 -35.41
N LEU A 965 -22.39 -22.28 -34.15
CA LEU A 965 -21.89 -23.16 -33.13
C LEU A 965 -22.93 -24.21 -32.72
N GLU A 966 -22.58 -25.48 -32.86
CA GLU A 966 -23.43 -26.63 -32.53
C GLU A 966 -22.92 -27.40 -31.31
N ARG A 967 -21.60 -27.42 -31.05
CA ARG A 967 -20.98 -28.19 -29.95
C ARG A 967 -19.99 -27.35 -29.14
N LEU A 968 -20.12 -27.46 -27.82
CA LEU A 968 -19.25 -26.80 -26.83
C LEU A 968 -18.19 -27.74 -26.25
N PRO A 969 -17.14 -27.21 -25.59
CA PRO A 969 -16.19 -27.99 -24.81
C PRO A 969 -16.85 -28.64 -23.59
N GLU A 970 -16.44 -29.85 -23.19
CA GLU A 970 -16.89 -30.51 -21.95
C GLU A 970 -16.43 -29.71 -20.71
N PHE A 971 -17.28 -28.82 -20.21
CA PHE A 971 -16.94 -27.89 -19.11
C PHE A 971 -16.57 -28.61 -17.81
N GLY A 972 -17.04 -29.84 -17.58
CA GLY A 972 -16.69 -30.63 -16.39
C GLY A 972 -15.19 -30.96 -16.27
N ARG A 973 -14.45 -30.93 -17.39
CA ARG A 973 -12.99 -31.10 -17.39
C ARG A 973 -12.23 -29.80 -17.13
N LEU A 974 -12.88 -28.64 -17.27
CA LEU A 974 -12.27 -27.32 -17.10
C LEU A 974 -12.36 -26.90 -15.63
N THR A 975 -11.57 -27.55 -14.79
CA THR A 975 -11.65 -27.40 -13.33
C THR A 975 -11.35 -26.00 -12.82
N LYS A 976 -10.62 -25.18 -13.59
CA LYS A 976 -10.29 -23.78 -13.26
C LYS A 976 -11.26 -22.74 -13.80
N LEU A 977 -12.30 -23.14 -14.53
CA LEU A 977 -13.22 -22.19 -15.15
C LEU A 977 -14.02 -21.43 -14.08
N THR A 978 -13.77 -20.13 -13.95
CA THR A 978 -14.46 -19.24 -13.01
C THR A 978 -15.46 -18.33 -13.71
N SER A 979 -15.26 -18.04 -15.00
CA SER A 979 -16.11 -17.13 -15.77
C SER A 979 -16.56 -17.73 -17.11
N LEU A 980 -17.86 -17.79 -17.32
CA LEU A 980 -18.48 -18.30 -18.55
C LEU A 980 -19.50 -17.30 -19.10
N GLU A 981 -19.30 -16.84 -20.33
CA GLU A 981 -20.23 -15.95 -21.02
C GLU A 981 -20.64 -16.54 -22.37
N ILE A 982 -21.94 -16.73 -22.62
CA ILE A 982 -22.50 -17.23 -23.89
C ILE A 982 -23.68 -16.36 -24.29
N LEU A 983 -23.47 -15.43 -25.20
CA LEU A 983 -24.47 -14.42 -25.60
C LEU A 983 -24.70 -14.46 -27.11
N ASP A 984 -25.95 -14.34 -27.55
CA ASP A 984 -26.32 -14.18 -28.96
C ASP A 984 -25.77 -15.31 -29.89
N CYS A 985 -25.79 -16.57 -29.43
CA CYS A 985 -25.39 -17.76 -30.19
C CYS A 985 -26.63 -18.55 -30.66
N LEU A 986 -27.25 -18.14 -31.77
CA LEU A 986 -28.65 -18.51 -32.08
C LEU A 986 -28.92 -20.00 -32.42
N ASN A 987 -27.93 -20.77 -32.93
CA ASN A 987 -28.13 -22.20 -33.22
C ASN A 987 -27.64 -23.13 -32.12
N LEU A 988 -27.07 -22.60 -31.05
CA LEU A 988 -26.73 -23.41 -29.89
C LEU A 988 -28.04 -23.89 -29.26
N ARG A 989 -28.16 -25.19 -28.97
CA ARG A 989 -29.39 -25.76 -28.38
C ARG A 989 -29.19 -26.24 -26.96
N ASP A 990 -27.96 -26.64 -26.65
CA ASP A 990 -27.56 -27.13 -25.35
C ASP A 990 -26.21 -26.52 -24.99
N TRP A 991 -26.13 -25.98 -23.78
CA TRP A 991 -24.90 -25.42 -23.23
C TRP A 991 -24.16 -26.40 -22.32
N ARG A 992 -24.75 -27.57 -22.04
CA ARG A 992 -24.26 -28.57 -21.08
C ARG A 992 -23.69 -29.79 -21.81
N SER A 993 -22.45 -29.68 -22.27
CA SER A 993 -21.64 -30.79 -22.78
C SER A 993 -21.16 -31.74 -21.66
N GLU A 994 -22.00 -32.11 -20.69
CA GLU A 994 -21.68 -32.90 -19.47
C GLU A 994 -21.11 -32.06 -18.29
N SER A 995 -21.99 -31.75 -17.33
CA SER A 995 -21.77 -31.21 -15.96
C SER A 995 -20.70 -30.14 -15.76
N ILE A 996 -21.10 -28.91 -15.43
CA ILE A 996 -20.18 -27.82 -15.07
C ILE A 996 -19.69 -27.99 -13.63
N SER A 997 -18.38 -27.81 -13.43
CA SER A 997 -17.70 -27.84 -12.12
C SER A 997 -18.29 -26.83 -11.12
N CYS A 998 -18.23 -27.13 -9.82
CA CYS A 998 -18.63 -26.23 -8.75
C CYS A 998 -17.74 -24.97 -8.60
N SER A 999 -16.79 -24.72 -9.49
CA SER A 999 -15.84 -23.60 -9.42
C SER A 999 -16.30 -22.32 -10.12
N LEU A 1000 -17.40 -22.34 -10.87
CA LEU A 1000 -17.88 -21.19 -11.62
C LEU A 1000 -18.41 -20.08 -10.70
N GLU A 1001 -17.85 -18.88 -10.81
CA GLU A 1001 -18.20 -17.70 -10.01
C GLU A 1001 -19.01 -16.67 -10.80
N HIS A 1002 -18.78 -16.57 -12.12
CA HIS A 1002 -19.46 -15.65 -13.04
C HIS A 1002 -20.11 -16.41 -14.21
N LEU A 1003 -21.41 -16.20 -14.42
CA LEU A 1003 -22.16 -16.76 -15.54
C LEU A 1003 -22.97 -15.70 -16.25
N ALA A 1004 -22.76 -15.53 -17.56
CA ALA A 1004 -23.60 -14.71 -18.42
C ALA A 1004 -24.19 -15.54 -19.57
N VAL A 1005 -25.51 -15.62 -19.70
CA VAL A 1005 -26.16 -16.42 -20.75
C VAL A 1005 -27.40 -15.73 -21.32
N ASP A 1006 -27.65 -15.89 -22.63
CA ASP A 1006 -28.86 -15.43 -23.31
C ASP A 1006 -29.85 -16.58 -23.60
N GLY A 1007 -31.12 -16.42 -23.23
CA GLY A 1007 -32.23 -17.33 -23.53
C GLY A 1007 -32.65 -17.40 -24.99
N SER A 1008 -32.12 -16.54 -25.86
CA SER A 1008 -32.22 -16.67 -27.32
C SER A 1008 -31.32 -17.79 -27.88
N SER A 1009 -30.29 -18.14 -27.11
CA SER A 1009 -29.17 -18.99 -27.54
C SER A 1009 -29.16 -20.37 -26.88
N VAL A 1010 -29.89 -20.57 -25.79
CA VAL A 1010 -29.83 -21.79 -24.98
C VAL A 1010 -31.15 -22.01 -24.23
N THR A 1011 -31.63 -23.25 -24.15
CA THR A 1011 -32.73 -23.61 -23.23
C THR A 1011 -32.17 -23.79 -21.82
N ILE A 1012 -32.48 -22.89 -20.88
CA ILE A 1012 -32.00 -22.95 -19.50
C ILE A 1012 -33.07 -23.58 -18.59
N SER A 1013 -32.72 -24.62 -17.85
CA SER A 1013 -33.60 -25.34 -16.91
C SER A 1013 -33.22 -25.13 -15.44
N VAL A 1014 -34.14 -25.40 -14.49
CA VAL A 1014 -33.91 -25.24 -13.03
C VAL A 1014 -32.77 -26.14 -12.54
N ARG A 1015 -32.70 -27.37 -13.09
CA ARG A 1015 -31.60 -28.32 -12.85
C ARG A 1015 -30.26 -27.78 -13.34
N ASP A 1016 -30.27 -26.66 -14.05
CA ASP A 1016 -29.08 -26.06 -14.59
C ASP A 1016 -28.20 -25.36 -13.56
N PHE A 1017 -28.83 -24.87 -12.49
CA PHE A 1017 -28.19 -24.10 -11.42
C PHE A 1017 -27.97 -24.90 -10.13
N GLU A 1018 -28.57 -26.10 -9.99
CA GLU A 1018 -28.43 -26.94 -8.79
C GLU A 1018 -26.98 -27.33 -8.46
N SER A 1019 -26.10 -27.38 -9.46
CA SER A 1019 -24.68 -27.73 -9.29
C SER A 1019 -23.74 -26.52 -9.15
N LEU A 1020 -24.21 -25.28 -9.37
CA LEU A 1020 -23.39 -24.07 -9.42
C LEU A 1020 -23.29 -23.38 -8.06
N THR A 1021 -22.81 -24.10 -7.04
CA THR A 1021 -22.83 -23.64 -5.64
C THR A 1021 -21.92 -22.45 -5.33
N SER A 1022 -20.92 -22.18 -6.16
CA SER A 1022 -19.95 -21.08 -5.97
C SER A 1022 -20.28 -19.83 -6.78
N LEU A 1023 -21.44 -19.80 -7.44
CA LEU A 1023 -21.82 -18.71 -8.33
C LEU A 1023 -22.10 -17.42 -7.52
N ARG A 1024 -21.33 -16.36 -7.81
CA ARG A 1024 -21.47 -15.03 -7.20
C ARG A 1024 -22.16 -14.04 -8.13
N GLN A 1025 -21.93 -14.16 -9.44
CA GLN A 1025 -22.44 -13.23 -10.44
C GLN A 1025 -23.23 -13.95 -11.52
N LEU A 1026 -24.45 -13.49 -11.78
CA LEU A 1026 -25.37 -14.11 -12.75
C LEU A 1026 -26.04 -13.07 -13.65
N TYR A 1027 -25.67 -13.08 -14.93
CA TYR A 1027 -26.22 -12.17 -15.94
C TYR A 1027 -27.07 -12.95 -16.96
N LEU A 1028 -28.35 -12.64 -17.00
CA LEU A 1028 -29.32 -13.30 -17.87
C LEU A 1028 -29.87 -12.31 -18.87
N PHE A 1029 -29.81 -12.69 -20.14
CA PHE A 1029 -30.38 -11.95 -21.26
C PHE A 1029 -31.46 -12.83 -21.90
N GLY A 1030 -32.51 -12.28 -22.52
CA GLY A 1030 -33.42 -13.07 -23.37
C GLY A 1030 -34.93 -12.93 -23.08
N ASN A 1031 -35.75 -13.46 -24.01
CA ASN A 1031 -37.09 -12.92 -24.28
C ASN A 1031 -38.33 -13.82 -24.02
N GLU A 1032 -38.26 -15.10 -23.63
CA GLU A 1032 -39.47 -15.96 -23.75
C GLU A 1032 -39.81 -16.97 -22.64
N HIS A 1033 -39.04 -17.10 -21.54
CA HIS A 1033 -39.30 -18.16 -20.54
C HIS A 1033 -39.83 -17.62 -19.19
N GLU A 1034 -41.01 -18.09 -18.77
CA GLU A 1034 -41.71 -17.70 -17.53
C GLU A 1034 -41.05 -18.22 -16.24
N ASN A 1035 -40.10 -19.17 -16.32
CA ASN A 1035 -39.59 -19.91 -15.16
C ASN A 1035 -38.15 -19.58 -14.74
N VAL A 1036 -37.56 -18.47 -15.20
CA VAL A 1036 -36.14 -18.18 -14.92
C VAL A 1036 -35.82 -17.89 -13.44
N LEU A 1037 -36.82 -17.49 -12.67
CA LEU A 1037 -36.63 -16.99 -11.32
C LEU A 1037 -36.75 -18.02 -10.21
N SER A 1038 -37.47 -19.12 -10.45
CA SER A 1038 -37.37 -20.32 -9.60
C SER A 1038 -36.01 -21.01 -9.71
N MET A 1039 -35.16 -20.60 -10.67
CA MET A 1039 -33.84 -21.18 -10.92
C MET A 1039 -32.71 -20.49 -10.15
N ALA A 1040 -32.72 -19.15 -10.08
CA ALA A 1040 -31.68 -18.36 -9.42
C ALA A 1040 -31.74 -18.46 -7.88
N SER A 1041 -32.90 -18.80 -7.31
CA SER A 1041 -33.08 -19.06 -5.88
C SER A 1041 -32.30 -20.27 -5.34
N LEU A 1042 -31.71 -21.09 -6.21
CA LEU A 1042 -30.91 -22.26 -5.84
C LEU A 1042 -29.44 -21.91 -5.54
N CYS A 1043 -28.99 -20.69 -5.88
CA CYS A 1043 -27.63 -20.20 -5.64
C CYS A 1043 -27.66 -19.16 -4.51
N SER A 1044 -27.53 -19.61 -3.25
CA SER A 1044 -27.60 -18.72 -2.08
C SER A 1044 -26.44 -17.73 -1.96
N GLN A 1045 -25.35 -17.93 -2.70
CA GLN A 1045 -24.13 -17.12 -2.67
C GLN A 1045 -24.11 -15.98 -3.71
N LEU A 1046 -25.22 -15.72 -4.42
CA LEU A 1046 -25.26 -14.68 -5.45
C LEU A 1046 -25.13 -13.27 -4.84
N GLU A 1047 -24.08 -12.57 -5.23
CA GLU A 1047 -23.75 -11.18 -4.88
C GLU A 1047 -24.25 -10.19 -5.94
N SER A 1048 -24.23 -10.56 -7.22
CA SER A 1048 -24.64 -9.67 -8.32
C SER A 1048 -25.54 -10.37 -9.33
N VAL A 1049 -26.71 -9.79 -9.58
CA VAL A 1049 -27.68 -10.33 -10.54
C VAL A 1049 -28.10 -9.27 -11.55
N LYS A 1050 -27.99 -9.61 -12.83
CA LYS A 1050 -28.45 -8.75 -13.94
C LYS A 1050 -29.45 -9.52 -14.79
N ILE A 1051 -30.63 -8.96 -15.01
CA ILE A 1051 -31.71 -9.57 -15.80
C ILE A 1051 -32.15 -8.58 -16.87
N CYS A 1052 -31.98 -8.96 -18.14
CA CYS A 1052 -32.19 -8.08 -19.27
C CYS A 1052 -33.10 -8.68 -20.35
N GLY A 1053 -34.10 -7.91 -20.78
CA GLY A 1053 -34.88 -8.23 -21.98
C GLY A 1053 -35.98 -9.29 -21.82
N PHE A 1054 -36.43 -9.62 -20.60
CA PHE A 1054 -37.47 -10.62 -20.37
C PHE A 1054 -38.88 -10.05 -20.61
N SER A 1055 -39.32 -10.09 -21.87
CA SER A 1055 -40.58 -9.47 -22.32
C SER A 1055 -41.88 -10.11 -21.80
N LYS A 1056 -41.85 -11.34 -21.27
CA LYS A 1056 -43.03 -12.04 -20.70
C LYS A 1056 -43.06 -12.10 -19.16
N MET A 1057 -41.97 -11.72 -18.50
CA MET A 1057 -41.85 -11.83 -17.04
C MET A 1057 -42.74 -10.80 -16.36
N GLU A 1058 -43.83 -11.21 -15.71
CA GLU A 1058 -44.75 -10.28 -15.03
C GLU A 1058 -44.37 -9.97 -13.58
N ALA A 1059 -43.66 -10.85 -12.90
CA ALA A 1059 -43.29 -10.71 -11.49
C ALA A 1059 -41.88 -11.25 -11.20
N LEU A 1060 -41.20 -10.62 -10.25
CA LEU A 1060 -39.87 -11.02 -9.76
C LEU A 1060 -39.89 -11.18 -8.22
N ASP A 1061 -39.56 -12.36 -7.70
CA ASP A 1061 -39.44 -12.60 -6.26
C ASP A 1061 -37.96 -12.70 -5.84
N LEU A 1062 -37.56 -11.87 -4.87
CA LEU A 1062 -36.20 -11.75 -4.38
C LEU A 1062 -35.94 -12.49 -3.05
N THR A 1063 -36.92 -13.21 -2.50
CA THR A 1063 -36.88 -13.79 -1.13
C THR A 1063 -35.67 -14.70 -0.85
N ASN A 1064 -35.11 -15.35 -1.88
CA ASN A 1064 -34.02 -16.33 -1.73
C ASN A 1064 -32.61 -15.78 -2.01
N PHE A 1065 -32.46 -14.48 -2.24
CA PHE A 1065 -31.18 -13.85 -2.59
C PHE A 1065 -30.49 -13.19 -1.38
N SER A 1066 -30.19 -13.97 -0.34
CA SER A 1066 -29.76 -13.43 0.97
C SER A 1066 -28.47 -12.61 0.96
N HIS A 1067 -27.55 -12.88 0.03
CA HIS A 1067 -26.24 -12.21 -0.09
C HIS A 1067 -26.15 -11.21 -1.25
N LEU A 1068 -27.28 -10.79 -1.82
CA LEU A 1068 -27.30 -9.96 -3.01
C LEU A 1068 -26.91 -8.52 -2.70
N GLU A 1069 -25.80 -8.06 -3.28
CA GLU A 1069 -25.27 -6.70 -3.19
C GLU A 1069 -25.72 -5.80 -4.34
N GLU A 1070 -25.80 -6.34 -5.55
CA GLU A 1070 -26.20 -5.59 -6.74
C GLU A 1070 -27.33 -6.29 -7.52
N LEU A 1071 -28.41 -5.55 -7.79
CA LEU A 1071 -29.49 -5.97 -8.68
C LEU A 1071 -29.68 -4.99 -9.84
N ARG A 1072 -29.61 -5.50 -11.07
CA ARG A 1072 -29.91 -4.72 -12.28
C ARG A 1072 -30.99 -5.39 -13.13
N LEU A 1073 -32.07 -4.65 -13.38
CA LEU A 1073 -33.16 -5.04 -14.27
C LEU A 1073 -33.19 -4.08 -15.45
N GLU A 1074 -33.12 -4.58 -16.69
CA GLU A 1074 -33.07 -3.73 -17.87
C GLU A 1074 -33.96 -4.24 -19.02
N GLY A 1075 -34.85 -3.41 -19.56
CA GLY A 1075 -35.66 -3.78 -20.73
C GLY A 1075 -36.67 -4.91 -20.49
N ASN A 1076 -37.09 -5.16 -19.25
CA ASN A 1076 -38.10 -6.17 -18.90
C ASN A 1076 -39.51 -5.56 -19.02
N SER A 1077 -40.03 -5.47 -20.25
CA SER A 1077 -41.18 -4.63 -20.57
C SER A 1077 -42.51 -5.07 -19.94
N ALA A 1078 -42.74 -6.37 -19.68
CA ALA A 1078 -43.96 -6.88 -19.02
C ALA A 1078 -43.86 -6.97 -17.48
N LEU A 1079 -42.71 -6.66 -16.89
CA LEU A 1079 -42.52 -6.77 -15.44
C LEU A 1079 -43.43 -5.76 -14.74
N LYS A 1080 -44.40 -6.27 -13.97
CA LYS A 1080 -45.39 -5.45 -13.23
C LYS A 1080 -45.02 -5.27 -11.77
N ARG A 1081 -44.41 -6.29 -11.14
CA ARG A 1081 -44.12 -6.27 -9.69
C ARG A 1081 -42.78 -6.92 -9.36
N VAL A 1082 -42.07 -6.33 -8.40
CA VAL A 1082 -40.92 -6.97 -7.72
C VAL A 1082 -41.32 -7.18 -6.27
N THR A 1083 -41.20 -8.39 -5.74
CA THR A 1083 -41.57 -8.78 -4.37
C THR A 1083 -40.35 -9.27 -3.60
N CYS A 1084 -40.37 -9.10 -2.28
CA CYS A 1084 -39.30 -9.55 -1.41
C CYS A 1084 -39.91 -9.93 -0.05
N GLY A 1085 -39.87 -11.22 0.30
CA GLY A 1085 -40.46 -11.77 1.53
C GLY A 1085 -39.56 -11.65 2.76
N THR A 1086 -38.28 -11.28 2.59
CA THR A 1086 -37.25 -11.15 3.62
C THR A 1086 -36.41 -9.90 3.35
N PRO A 1087 -35.95 -9.16 4.37
CA PRO A 1087 -35.05 -8.02 4.15
C PRO A 1087 -33.73 -8.48 3.50
N LEU A 1088 -33.33 -7.85 2.39
CA LEU A 1088 -32.00 -8.06 1.79
C LEU A 1088 -31.03 -7.09 2.42
N THR A 1089 -30.34 -7.54 3.47
CA THR A 1089 -29.44 -6.69 4.26
C THR A 1089 -28.20 -6.26 3.50
N ASP A 1090 -27.80 -7.01 2.48
CA ASP A 1090 -26.52 -6.83 1.80
C ASP A 1090 -26.67 -5.97 0.53
N LEU A 1091 -27.90 -5.63 0.10
CA LEU A 1091 -28.16 -4.92 -1.16
C LEU A 1091 -27.71 -3.46 -1.11
N ILE A 1092 -26.60 -3.15 -1.81
CA ILE A 1092 -25.98 -1.82 -1.92
C ILE A 1092 -26.54 -1.04 -3.11
N LYS A 1093 -26.87 -1.73 -4.22
CA LYS A 1093 -27.21 -1.07 -5.49
C LYS A 1093 -28.39 -1.72 -6.19
N LEU A 1094 -29.38 -0.90 -6.52
CA LEU A 1094 -30.57 -1.27 -7.28
C LEU A 1094 -30.71 -0.39 -8.53
N GLU A 1095 -30.60 -1.01 -9.71
CA GLU A 1095 -30.85 -0.36 -10.99
C GLU A 1095 -32.04 -1.02 -11.71
N VAL A 1096 -33.07 -0.22 -12.04
CA VAL A 1096 -34.18 -0.65 -12.90
C VAL A 1096 -34.28 0.31 -14.07
N ILE A 1097 -34.11 -0.21 -15.28
CA ILE A 1097 -33.98 0.57 -16.51
C ILE A 1097 -34.96 0.01 -17.54
N ASP A 1098 -35.77 0.84 -18.17
CA ASP A 1098 -36.62 0.46 -19.31
C ASP A 1098 -37.62 -0.69 -19.00
N CYS A 1099 -38.07 -0.79 -17.74
CA CYS A 1099 -39.15 -1.68 -17.32
C CYS A 1099 -40.47 -0.90 -17.33
N GLU A 1100 -41.06 -0.70 -18.51
CA GLU A 1100 -42.18 0.24 -18.70
C GLU A 1100 -43.45 -0.14 -17.92
N SER A 1101 -43.76 -1.44 -17.75
CA SER A 1101 -44.97 -1.92 -17.05
C SER A 1101 -44.84 -2.04 -15.54
N LEU A 1102 -43.69 -1.68 -14.94
CA LEU A 1102 -43.43 -1.89 -13.52
C LEU A 1102 -44.27 -0.95 -12.66
N VAL A 1103 -45.23 -1.52 -11.93
CA VAL A 1103 -46.19 -0.79 -11.07
C VAL A 1103 -45.68 -0.68 -9.64
N GLU A 1104 -45.00 -1.72 -9.15
CA GLU A 1104 -44.64 -1.86 -7.73
C GLU A 1104 -43.24 -2.46 -7.56
N ILE A 1105 -42.45 -1.83 -6.69
CA ILE A 1105 -41.20 -2.37 -6.14
C ILE A 1105 -41.37 -2.56 -4.62
N PRO A 1106 -40.56 -3.41 -3.96
CA PRO A 1106 -40.62 -3.58 -2.51
C PRO A 1106 -40.40 -2.25 -1.78
N ASP A 1107 -40.93 -2.16 -0.56
CA ASP A 1107 -40.63 -1.05 0.34
C ASP A 1107 -39.11 -0.90 0.47
N LEU A 1108 -38.55 0.28 0.23
CA LEU A 1108 -37.11 0.46 0.26
C LEU A 1108 -36.51 0.12 1.65
N SER A 1109 -37.31 0.12 2.72
CA SER A 1109 -36.87 -0.37 4.04
C SER A 1109 -36.48 -1.85 4.05
N THR A 1110 -36.92 -2.65 3.07
CA THR A 1110 -36.43 -4.02 2.89
C THR A 1110 -34.96 -4.08 2.48
N PHE A 1111 -34.35 -2.95 2.11
CA PHE A 1111 -32.96 -2.83 1.66
C PHE A 1111 -32.19 -1.83 2.56
N PRO A 1112 -31.88 -2.18 3.83
CA PRO A 1112 -31.35 -1.23 4.81
C PRO A 1112 -29.97 -0.64 4.45
N GLN A 1113 -29.14 -1.38 3.71
CA GLN A 1113 -27.80 -0.95 3.26
C GLN A 1113 -27.80 -0.32 1.85
N LEU A 1114 -28.96 -0.07 1.25
CA LEU A 1114 -29.04 0.45 -0.11
C LEU A 1114 -28.39 1.85 -0.19
N GLU A 1115 -27.31 1.97 -0.96
CA GLU A 1115 -26.58 3.22 -1.18
C GLU A 1115 -27.01 3.95 -2.46
N LYS A 1116 -27.32 3.17 -3.50
CA LYS A 1116 -27.54 3.67 -4.86
C LYS A 1116 -28.83 3.12 -5.45
N LEU A 1117 -29.77 4.02 -5.73
CA LEU A 1117 -31.00 3.70 -6.46
C LEU A 1117 -31.02 4.41 -7.80
N ARG A 1118 -31.22 3.66 -8.88
CA ARG A 1118 -31.42 4.21 -10.23
C ARG A 1118 -32.67 3.62 -10.87
N LEU A 1119 -33.63 4.49 -11.17
CA LEU A 1119 -34.83 4.13 -11.93
C LEU A 1119 -34.86 4.95 -13.22
N LYS A 1120 -34.88 4.28 -14.36
CA LYS A 1120 -34.89 4.92 -15.68
C LYS A 1120 -36.00 4.33 -16.55
N GLU A 1121 -36.81 5.17 -17.18
CA GLU A 1121 -37.91 4.77 -18.09
C GLU A 1121 -38.95 3.79 -17.48
N CYS A 1122 -39.12 3.77 -16.14
CA CYS A 1122 -40.19 2.99 -15.48
C CYS A 1122 -41.53 3.74 -15.52
N ARG A 1123 -42.27 3.63 -16.62
CA ARG A 1123 -43.48 4.44 -16.91
C ARG A 1123 -44.77 4.02 -16.23
N ALA A 1124 -44.85 2.88 -15.54
CA ALA A 1124 -46.03 2.50 -14.77
C ALA A 1124 -45.87 2.72 -13.26
N LEU A 1125 -44.66 3.10 -12.80
CA LEU A 1125 -44.33 3.22 -11.39
C LEU A 1125 -44.89 4.52 -10.83
N THR A 1126 -45.85 4.41 -9.89
CA THR A 1126 -46.61 5.56 -9.38
C THR A 1126 -46.12 6.09 -8.03
N LYS A 1127 -45.43 5.27 -7.22
CA LYS A 1127 -44.92 5.66 -5.90
C LYS A 1127 -43.69 4.86 -5.51
N LEU A 1128 -42.84 5.46 -4.68
CA LEU A 1128 -41.76 4.78 -3.96
C LEU A 1128 -42.11 4.77 -2.48
N ILE A 1129 -42.22 3.59 -1.89
CA ILE A 1129 -42.56 3.42 -0.48
C ILE A 1129 -41.26 3.27 0.31
N CYS A 1130 -41.14 4.01 1.42
CA CYS A 1130 -40.07 3.87 2.40
C CYS A 1130 -40.67 4.03 3.80
N SER A 1131 -40.91 2.92 4.50
CA SER A 1131 -41.52 2.94 5.84
C SER A 1131 -40.56 3.38 6.95
N GLU A 1132 -39.26 3.10 6.79
CA GLU A 1132 -38.20 3.39 7.77
C GLU A 1132 -37.22 4.47 7.27
N ARG A 1133 -36.19 4.80 8.06
CA ARG A 1133 -35.13 5.75 7.65
C ARG A 1133 -33.94 4.98 7.08
N LEU A 1134 -33.55 5.25 5.84
CA LEU A 1134 -32.38 4.63 5.20
C LEU A 1134 -31.18 5.57 5.28
N THR A 1135 -30.24 5.25 6.17
CA THR A 1135 -29.02 6.04 6.40
C THR A 1135 -27.91 5.78 5.37
N ALA A 1136 -27.90 4.62 4.72
CA ALA A 1136 -26.90 4.29 3.70
C ALA A 1136 -27.16 4.99 2.35
N LEU A 1137 -28.43 5.29 2.03
CA LEU A 1137 -28.83 5.80 0.72
C LEU A 1137 -28.33 7.22 0.47
N TRP A 1138 -27.30 7.36 -0.37
CA TRP A 1138 -26.70 8.65 -0.69
C TRP A 1138 -26.94 9.10 -2.14
N LYS A 1139 -27.39 8.21 -3.02
CA LYS A 1139 -27.62 8.50 -4.45
C LYS A 1139 -28.96 7.98 -4.96
N ILE A 1140 -29.78 8.88 -5.50
CA ILE A 1140 -31.04 8.54 -6.18
C ILE A 1140 -31.08 9.21 -7.56
N LYS A 1141 -31.22 8.41 -8.61
CA LYS A 1141 -31.38 8.90 -9.99
C LYS A 1141 -32.69 8.41 -10.60
N LEU A 1142 -33.58 9.34 -10.90
CA LEU A 1142 -34.88 9.11 -11.53
C LEU A 1142 -34.89 9.78 -12.91
N THR A 1143 -35.13 9.05 -13.99
CA THR A 1143 -35.12 9.62 -15.35
C THR A 1143 -36.17 8.94 -16.22
N GLY A 1144 -37.15 9.66 -16.76
CA GLY A 1144 -38.14 9.05 -17.67
C GLY A 1144 -39.21 8.17 -16.98
N CYS A 1145 -39.29 8.16 -15.65
CA CYS A 1145 -40.44 7.60 -14.93
C CYS A 1145 -41.68 8.51 -15.09
N ASP A 1146 -42.89 7.93 -15.05
CA ASP A 1146 -44.15 8.61 -15.44
C ASP A 1146 -44.47 9.89 -14.68
N GLN A 1147 -45.31 10.71 -15.29
CA GLN A 1147 -45.76 12.03 -14.83
C GLN A 1147 -46.69 11.98 -13.61
N LYS A 1148 -47.12 10.79 -13.18
CA LYS A 1148 -47.94 10.56 -11.97
C LYS A 1148 -47.13 10.07 -10.77
N MET A 1149 -45.80 9.90 -10.90
CA MET A 1149 -44.95 9.40 -9.83
C MET A 1149 -44.90 10.38 -8.65
N GLU A 1150 -45.31 9.93 -7.46
CA GLU A 1150 -45.16 10.69 -6.22
C GLU A 1150 -43.68 10.75 -5.82
N VAL A 1151 -43.20 11.95 -5.49
CA VAL A 1151 -41.84 12.15 -4.99
C VAL A 1151 -41.75 11.51 -3.60
N PRO A 1152 -40.77 10.63 -3.33
CA PRO A 1152 -40.63 10.02 -2.01
C PRO A 1152 -40.32 11.08 -0.94
N ASP A 1153 -40.78 10.85 0.28
CA ASP A 1153 -40.45 11.69 1.44
C ASP A 1153 -38.95 11.63 1.72
N LEU A 1154 -38.23 12.68 1.30
CA LEU A 1154 -36.77 12.73 1.40
C LEU A 1154 -36.26 12.85 2.84
N SER A 1155 -37.12 13.19 3.81
CA SER A 1155 -36.73 13.20 5.23
C SER A 1155 -36.37 11.80 5.75
N ARG A 1156 -36.77 10.76 5.01
CA ARG A 1156 -36.41 9.35 5.26
C ARG A 1156 -34.98 9.01 4.81
N PHE A 1157 -34.29 9.88 4.07
CA PHE A 1157 -32.95 9.65 3.50
C PHE A 1157 -31.91 10.69 4.00
N PRO A 1158 -31.46 10.60 5.27
CA PRO A 1158 -30.65 11.64 5.91
C PRO A 1158 -29.21 11.80 5.39
N ASN A 1159 -28.74 10.95 4.47
CA ASN A 1159 -27.40 11.05 3.90
C ASN A 1159 -27.41 11.22 2.37
N LEU A 1160 -28.55 11.59 1.78
CA LEU A 1160 -28.72 11.81 0.35
C LEU A 1160 -27.87 13.00 -0.15
N ARG A 1161 -26.85 12.72 -0.97
CA ARG A 1161 -25.91 13.70 -1.53
C ARG A 1161 -26.16 13.99 -3.02
N ASP A 1162 -26.58 12.98 -3.78
CA ASP A 1162 -26.81 13.07 -5.23
C ASP A 1162 -28.25 12.65 -5.57
N PHE A 1163 -29.10 13.64 -5.81
CA PHE A 1163 -30.48 13.44 -6.26
C PHE A 1163 -30.66 14.08 -7.65
N SER A 1164 -30.98 13.26 -8.66
CA SER A 1164 -31.20 13.72 -10.03
C SER A 1164 -32.56 13.27 -10.56
N LEU A 1165 -33.35 14.23 -11.04
CA LEU A 1165 -34.65 14.02 -11.70
C LEU A 1165 -34.62 14.69 -13.08
N ARG A 1166 -34.66 13.92 -14.18
CA ARG A 1166 -34.45 14.45 -15.57
C ARG A 1166 -35.69 14.54 -16.47
N THR A 1167 -36.91 14.41 -15.93
CA THR A 1167 -38.16 14.63 -16.67
C THR A 1167 -39.12 15.51 -15.86
N LEU A 1168 -39.41 16.73 -16.35
CA LEU A 1168 -40.27 17.72 -15.68
C LEU A 1168 -41.45 18.14 -16.56
N ARG A 1169 -42.66 18.19 -15.98
CA ARG A 1169 -43.71 19.14 -16.40
C ARG A 1169 -43.49 20.50 -15.70
N PRO A 1170 -43.90 21.63 -16.30
CA PRO A 1170 -43.84 22.96 -15.69
C PRO A 1170 -44.54 23.09 -14.31
N GLY A 1171 -45.48 22.19 -13.98
CA GLY A 1171 -46.23 22.20 -12.71
C GLY A 1171 -45.55 21.50 -11.52
N MET A 1172 -44.48 20.71 -11.71
CA MET A 1172 -43.74 20.06 -10.61
C MET A 1172 -42.64 20.93 -10.02
N MET A 1173 -42.39 22.11 -10.59
CA MET A 1173 -41.35 23.04 -10.15
C MET A 1173 -41.54 23.49 -8.69
N MET A 1174 -42.80 23.59 -8.22
CA MET A 1174 -43.12 23.89 -6.81
C MET A 1174 -42.75 22.76 -5.85
N LYS A 1175 -43.01 21.49 -6.20
CA LYS A 1175 -42.62 20.32 -5.39
C LYS A 1175 -41.11 20.07 -5.41
N VAL A 1176 -40.44 20.34 -6.54
CA VAL A 1176 -38.97 20.30 -6.62
C VAL A 1176 -38.35 21.45 -5.84
N MET A 1177 -38.95 22.64 -5.84
CA MET A 1177 -38.54 23.75 -4.97
C MET A 1177 -38.76 23.40 -3.49
N GLU A 1178 -39.85 22.74 -3.13
CA GLU A 1178 -40.11 22.25 -1.78
C GLU A 1178 -39.05 21.21 -1.35
N VAL A 1179 -38.70 20.26 -2.23
CA VAL A 1179 -37.60 19.31 -2.05
C VAL A 1179 -36.23 19.99 -1.91
N VAL A 1180 -35.91 20.96 -2.77
CA VAL A 1180 -34.66 21.73 -2.72
C VAL A 1180 -34.62 22.60 -1.46
N MET A 1181 -35.75 23.14 -1.02
CA MET A 1181 -35.86 23.87 0.25
C MET A 1181 -35.67 22.93 1.44
N THR A 1182 -36.28 21.74 1.44
CA THR A 1182 -36.10 20.70 2.47
C THR A 1182 -34.67 20.21 2.52
N MET A 1183 -34.01 19.99 1.37
CA MET A 1183 -32.58 19.67 1.28
C MET A 1183 -31.72 20.84 1.78
N ARG A 1184 -32.01 22.09 1.40
CA ARG A 1184 -31.28 23.27 1.90
C ARG A 1184 -31.43 23.46 3.41
N THR A 1185 -32.59 23.20 3.99
CA THR A 1185 -32.79 23.19 5.45
C THR A 1185 -32.08 22.02 6.11
N PHE A 1186 -32.07 20.85 5.47
CA PHE A 1186 -31.37 19.66 5.96
C PHE A 1186 -29.84 19.86 5.97
N PHE A 1187 -29.26 20.36 4.88
CA PHE A 1187 -27.83 20.68 4.78
C PHE A 1187 -27.42 21.85 5.69
N ARG A 1188 -28.29 22.86 5.90
CA ARG A 1188 -28.05 23.92 6.90
C ARG A 1188 -28.09 23.43 8.35
N SER A 1189 -28.78 22.32 8.64
CA SER A 1189 -28.81 21.73 9.99
C SER A 1189 -27.58 20.86 10.31
N LYS A 1190 -26.75 20.53 9.30
CA LYS A 1190 -25.52 19.73 9.41
C LYS A 1190 -24.24 20.52 9.07
N GLN A 1191 -24.30 21.86 9.02
CA GLN A 1191 -23.16 22.75 8.84
C GLN A 1191 -22.69 23.37 10.16
#